data_AF-A0A5X8YJP9-F1
#
_entry.id   AF-A0A5X8YJP9-F1
#
_cell.length_a   1.000
_cell.length_b   1.000
_cell.length_c   1.000
_cell.angle_alpha   90.00
_cell.angle_beta   90.00
_cell.angle_gamma   90.00
#
_symmetry.space_group_name_H-M   'P 1'
#
loop_
_entity.id
_entity.type
_entity.pdbx_description
1 polymer ?
#
loop_
_entity_poly.entity_id
_entity_poly.type
_entity_poly.pdbx_seq_one_letter_code
_entity_poly.pdbx_strand_id
1 'polypeptide(L)'
;MHNLTESTPAIKQWAFAWNAPLQAIESPLPTYEELHRRDRENAALACAQDLLQKQSVIVRMSVNATANKLEQEQGAKRANAFLAKTFLERIWPRVKIVSERYNVPKMTVDTSRFMHRFNHLPDMSREDIDLLAQDLATFITLELSSINDEMPDAGELKLLHALYVRAAAITQAFRQPAPDYEKLTRRYFDEPHAVAALSRMMSEQWWAGRLRRHSSEWREHLHIALNHVSKKASTYASKQLIRDWKEQKRRTREFLKSMELMDEEGNRISLIDKYWGSVANPAIRRTEMMVRIRGFENVCNELGYVGEFYTITAPSKYHATTIHGHRNRKWDGSSPADTQGYLRKVWGRIRAKLHRNDLRVFGIRVAEPHHDGTPHWHMLLFMRPEEVEQVRGILRDYAMDEDHAELITAKARKARFHAESIDPEKGSATGYVAKYISKNIDGYALDEELDDESGKPMKEAAAAAAAWASCWRIRQFQFVGGAPVTVWRELRRMADHDTAMGLSVEFAAVHDAADNGDWAKYINEQGGPFVRRDELIARTWYETGQEFNAYGEEVVRVKGVFSPVVGVGSPILTRLTKWKIVPKLTADQAVAVSGANAPPRSSVNNCTEGGTRRRLKLELRSRGFDGSDEEIDILKRGGGLRFGQSALIYRNGRLQEKQNEPIQELWPGWL
;
A
#
# COMPACT_ATOMS: atom_id res chain seq x y z
N MET A 1 70.30 48.76 4.31
CA MET A 1 70.25 49.25 2.92
C MET A 1 68.79 49.29 2.50
N HIS A 2 68.21 50.49 2.47
CA HIS A 2 66.89 50.76 1.91
C HIS A 2 66.93 50.59 0.38
N ASN A 3 65.87 50.05 -0.21
CA ASN A 3 65.45 50.41 -1.56
C ASN A 3 63.92 50.41 -1.61
N LEU A 4 63.38 51.63 -1.53
CA LEU A 4 62.05 52.00 -2.00
C LEU A 4 62.12 52.03 -3.54
N THR A 5 61.20 51.35 -4.21
CA THR A 5 60.89 51.63 -5.62
C THR A 5 59.42 51.96 -5.73
N GLU A 6 59.13 53.26 -5.72
CA GLU A 6 57.86 53.82 -6.17
C GLU A 6 57.66 53.48 -7.66
N SER A 7 56.48 52.94 -7.98
CA SER A 7 56.05 52.71 -9.36
C SER A 7 55.59 54.04 -9.97
N THR A 8 56.41 54.62 -10.83
CA THR A 8 56.01 55.73 -11.72
C THR A 8 55.10 55.21 -12.84
N PRO A 9 53.97 55.89 -13.17
CA PRO A 9 53.12 55.48 -14.29
C PRO A 9 53.83 55.79 -15.62
N ALA A 10 54.01 54.77 -16.46
CA ALA A 10 54.56 54.95 -17.81
C ALA A 10 53.60 55.79 -18.66
N ILE A 11 53.97 57.05 -18.90
CA ILE A 11 53.32 57.94 -19.85
C ILE A 11 53.60 57.39 -21.26
N LYS A 12 52.62 56.71 -21.86
CA LYS A 12 52.64 56.35 -23.29
C LYS A 12 52.32 57.60 -24.11
N GLN A 13 53.32 58.43 -24.39
CA GLN A 13 53.18 59.50 -25.38
C GLN A 13 53.36 58.90 -26.78
N TRP A 14 52.25 58.83 -27.52
CA TRP A 14 52.25 58.42 -28.91
C TRP A 14 52.68 59.60 -29.80
N ALA A 15 53.54 59.36 -30.79
CA ALA A 15 54.13 60.40 -31.65
C ALA A 15 53.10 61.30 -32.35
N PHE A 16 51.87 60.80 -32.54
CA PHE A 16 50.72 61.55 -33.02
C PHE A 16 49.46 61.03 -32.32
N ALA A 17 48.43 61.88 -32.18
CA ALA A 17 47.18 61.52 -31.47
C ALA A 17 46.46 60.30 -32.05
N TRP A 18 46.61 60.02 -33.35
CA TRP A 18 46.04 58.85 -34.03
C TRP A 18 46.83 57.54 -33.84
N ASN A 19 47.99 57.59 -33.20
CA ASN A 19 48.80 56.41 -32.86
C ASN A 19 48.43 55.82 -31.49
N ALA A 20 47.55 56.48 -30.74
CA ALA A 20 47.00 55.90 -29.51
C ALA A 20 46.04 54.75 -29.87
N PRO A 21 46.12 53.57 -29.21
CA PRO A 21 45.16 52.50 -29.45
C PRO A 21 43.76 53.01 -29.12
N LEU A 22 42.94 53.14 -30.16
CA LEU A 22 41.54 53.50 -30.01
C LEU A 22 40.84 52.36 -29.26
N GLN A 23 39.94 52.73 -28.34
CA GLN A 23 39.07 51.76 -27.70
C GLN A 23 38.29 51.03 -28.81
N ALA A 24 38.34 49.70 -28.83
CA ALA A 24 37.64 48.93 -29.83
C ALA A 24 36.16 49.35 -29.83
N ILE A 25 35.67 49.80 -30.98
CA ILE A 25 34.25 50.12 -31.15
C ILE A 25 33.51 48.80 -31.00
N GLU A 26 32.74 48.63 -29.91
CA GLU A 26 31.85 47.47 -29.79
C GLU A 26 30.90 47.48 -30.99
N SER A 27 30.99 46.45 -31.83
CA SER A 27 30.07 46.28 -32.95
C SER A 27 28.65 46.16 -32.38
N PRO A 28 27.68 47.00 -32.80
CA PRO A 28 26.29 46.86 -32.37
C PRO A 28 25.63 45.61 -32.94
N LEU A 29 26.26 44.97 -33.92
CA LEU A 29 25.82 43.74 -34.55
C LEU A 29 26.45 42.52 -33.85
N PRO A 30 25.65 41.50 -33.50
CA PRO A 30 26.17 40.27 -32.91
C PRO A 30 27.15 39.57 -33.85
N THR A 31 28.18 38.97 -33.29
CA THR A 31 29.15 38.17 -34.07
C THR A 31 28.50 36.91 -34.65
N TYR A 32 29.12 36.33 -35.67
CA TYR A 32 28.67 35.06 -36.27
C TYR A 32 28.54 33.93 -35.23
N GLU A 33 29.50 33.83 -34.30
CA GLU A 33 29.45 32.84 -33.22
C GLU A 33 28.28 33.09 -32.26
N GLU A 34 27.96 34.35 -31.97
CA GLU A 34 26.83 34.71 -31.12
C GLU A 34 25.48 34.45 -31.79
N LEU A 35 25.36 34.71 -33.10
CA LEU A 35 24.19 34.36 -33.91
C LEU A 35 23.99 32.83 -33.91
N HIS A 36 25.04 32.06 -34.24
CA HIS A 36 24.97 30.60 -34.23
C HIS A 36 24.70 30.01 -32.84
N ARG A 37 25.20 30.62 -31.77
CA ARG A 37 24.87 30.22 -30.39
C ARG A 37 23.39 30.48 -30.10
N ARG A 38 22.88 31.67 -30.44
CA ARG A 38 21.48 32.04 -30.25
C ARG A 38 20.53 31.13 -31.03
N ASP A 39 20.86 30.81 -32.27
CA ASP A 39 20.04 29.93 -33.12
C ASP A 39 19.98 28.51 -32.56
N ARG A 40 21.11 27.98 -32.05
CA ARG A 40 21.14 26.68 -31.34
C ARG A 40 20.30 26.71 -30.06
N GLU A 41 20.37 27.77 -29.28
CA GLU A 41 19.57 27.93 -28.06
C GLU A 41 18.07 28.01 -28.37
N ASN A 42 17.69 28.74 -29.41
CA ASN A 42 16.30 28.84 -29.87
C ASN A 42 15.78 27.49 -30.40
N ALA A 43 16.58 26.77 -31.19
CA ALA A 43 16.23 25.44 -31.67
C ALA A 43 16.07 24.43 -30.52
N ALA A 44 16.97 24.47 -29.54
CA ALA A 44 16.87 23.64 -28.34
C ALA A 44 15.61 23.98 -27.51
N LEU A 45 15.28 25.26 -27.36
CA LEU A 45 14.05 25.67 -26.68
C LEU A 45 12.80 25.17 -27.42
N ALA A 46 12.73 25.34 -28.74
CA ALA A 46 11.60 24.86 -29.54
C ALA A 46 11.43 23.33 -29.43
N CYS A 47 12.54 22.58 -29.49
CA CYS A 47 12.55 21.14 -29.28
C CYS A 47 12.07 20.76 -27.87
N ALA A 48 12.51 21.49 -26.84
CA ALA A 48 12.08 21.29 -25.46
C ALA A 48 10.56 21.47 -25.32
N GLN A 49 10.01 22.52 -25.92
CA GLN A 49 8.58 22.83 -25.86
C GLN A 49 7.74 21.78 -26.59
N ASP A 50 8.12 21.37 -27.80
CA ASP A 50 7.43 20.32 -28.56
C ASP A 50 7.44 18.99 -27.81
N LEU A 51 8.61 18.57 -27.29
CA LEU A 51 8.72 17.35 -26.50
C LEU A 51 7.87 17.41 -25.23
N LEU A 52 7.89 18.55 -24.53
CA LEU A 52 7.11 18.75 -23.31
C LEU A 52 5.61 18.67 -23.57
N GLN A 53 5.11 19.28 -24.64
CA GLN A 53 3.69 19.25 -24.99
C GLN A 53 3.16 17.83 -25.20
N LYS A 54 4.00 16.93 -25.71
CA LYS A 54 3.69 15.50 -25.91
C LYS A 54 3.73 14.65 -24.64
N GLN A 55 4.17 15.21 -23.50
CA GLN A 55 4.23 14.47 -22.24
C GLN A 55 2.91 14.48 -21.49
N SER A 56 2.80 13.54 -20.55
CA SER A 56 1.67 13.49 -19.61
C SER A 56 1.53 14.78 -18.81
N VAL A 57 0.32 15.05 -18.34
CA VAL A 57 -0.04 16.23 -17.53
C VAL A 57 0.90 16.34 -16.32
N ILE A 58 1.24 15.23 -15.67
CA ILE A 58 2.16 15.19 -14.52
C ILE A 58 3.53 15.80 -14.86
N VAL A 59 4.09 15.44 -16.01
CA VAL A 59 5.39 15.96 -16.47
C VAL A 59 5.26 17.42 -16.90
N ARG A 60 4.23 17.75 -17.68
CA ARG A 60 3.97 19.13 -18.13
C ARG A 60 3.83 20.09 -16.95
N MET A 61 2.98 19.75 -15.98
CA MET A 61 2.76 20.57 -14.80
C MET A 61 4.03 20.75 -13.97
N SER A 62 4.82 19.69 -13.75
CA SER A 62 6.07 19.75 -12.99
C SER A 62 7.10 20.67 -13.65
N VAL A 63 7.33 20.49 -14.95
CA VAL A 63 8.32 21.25 -15.71
C VAL A 63 7.89 22.70 -15.87
N ASN A 64 6.62 22.95 -16.24
CA ASN A 64 6.08 24.30 -16.38
C ASN A 64 6.05 25.06 -15.05
N ALA A 65 5.69 24.42 -13.94
CA ALA A 65 5.74 25.08 -12.63
C ALA A 65 7.16 25.53 -12.27
N THR A 66 8.17 24.72 -12.60
CA THR A 66 9.58 25.08 -12.38
C THR A 66 10.01 26.21 -13.32
N ALA A 67 9.65 26.14 -14.61
CA ALA A 67 9.97 27.17 -15.59
C ALA A 67 9.34 28.52 -15.23
N ASN A 68 8.05 28.53 -14.87
CA ASN A 68 7.32 29.74 -14.45
C ASN A 68 7.94 30.36 -13.20
N LYS A 69 8.33 29.53 -12.22
CA LYS A 69 9.02 30.02 -11.02
C LYS A 69 10.35 30.70 -11.37
N LEU A 70 11.14 30.08 -12.25
CA LEU A 70 12.41 30.66 -12.70
C LEU A 70 12.21 31.93 -13.53
N GLU A 71 11.14 32.02 -14.31
CA GLU A 71 10.79 33.22 -15.06
C GLU A 71 10.44 34.38 -14.11
N GLN A 72 9.62 34.10 -13.08
CA GLN A 72 9.23 35.09 -12.09
C GLN A 72 10.43 35.58 -11.25
N GLU A 73 11.32 34.67 -10.83
CA GLU A 73 12.45 35.00 -9.96
C GLU A 73 13.68 35.54 -10.70
N GLN A 74 13.92 35.09 -11.94
CA GLN A 74 15.19 35.28 -12.66
C GLN A 74 15.02 35.67 -14.14
N GLY A 75 13.77 35.88 -14.60
CA GLY A 75 13.44 36.31 -15.96
C GLY A 75 13.36 35.20 -17.01
N ALA A 76 12.75 35.52 -18.15
CA ALA A 76 12.46 34.57 -19.24
C ALA A 76 13.71 33.85 -19.77
N LYS A 77 14.86 34.53 -19.83
CA LYS A 77 16.14 33.91 -20.25
C LYS A 77 16.50 32.70 -19.39
N ARG A 78 16.29 32.78 -18.06
CA ARG A 78 16.60 31.68 -17.15
C ARG A 78 15.63 30.50 -17.33
N ALA A 79 14.35 30.79 -17.49
CA ALA A 79 13.32 29.77 -17.75
C ALA A 79 13.57 29.05 -19.08
N ASN A 80 13.91 29.78 -20.14
CA ASN A 80 14.27 29.22 -21.43
C ASN A 80 15.52 28.34 -21.34
N ALA A 81 16.56 28.79 -20.62
CA ALA A 81 17.74 27.96 -20.36
C ALA A 81 17.42 26.69 -19.55
N PHE A 82 16.47 26.75 -18.62
CA PHE A 82 15.99 25.57 -17.90
C PHE A 82 15.32 24.57 -18.85
N LEU A 83 14.43 25.02 -19.73
CA LEU A 83 13.77 24.16 -20.72
C LEU A 83 14.77 23.58 -21.73
N ALA A 84 15.56 24.43 -22.37
CA ALA A 84 16.49 24.05 -23.42
C ALA A 84 17.66 23.17 -22.91
N LYS A 85 18.06 23.30 -21.64
CA LYS A 85 19.20 22.55 -21.08
C LYS A 85 18.80 21.55 -20.01
N THR A 86 18.15 22.01 -18.94
CA THR A 86 17.88 21.14 -17.79
C THR A 86 16.79 20.12 -18.10
N PHE A 87 15.69 20.54 -18.73
CA PHE A 87 14.65 19.60 -19.15
C PHE A 87 15.20 18.64 -20.20
N LEU A 88 15.72 19.14 -21.33
CA LEU A 88 16.20 18.29 -22.42
C LEU A 88 17.34 17.34 -22.04
N GLU A 89 18.37 17.80 -21.33
CA GLU A 89 19.56 16.97 -21.09
C GLU A 89 19.45 16.12 -19.81
N ARG A 90 18.59 16.50 -18.85
CA ARG A 90 18.59 15.87 -17.50
C ARG A 90 17.26 15.28 -17.08
N ILE A 91 16.13 15.89 -17.44
CA ILE A 91 14.79 15.40 -17.03
C ILE A 91 14.22 14.49 -18.10
N TRP A 92 14.26 14.92 -19.35
CA TRP A 92 13.70 14.19 -20.48
C TRP A 92 14.25 12.77 -20.62
N PRO A 93 15.57 12.49 -20.54
CA PRO A 93 16.07 11.13 -20.66
C PRO A 93 15.48 10.19 -19.61
N ARG A 94 15.28 10.69 -18.38
CA ARG A 94 14.67 9.93 -17.27
C ARG A 94 13.19 9.68 -17.52
N VAL A 95 12.45 10.70 -17.94
CA VAL A 95 11.03 10.58 -18.29
C VAL A 95 10.85 9.62 -19.47
N LYS A 96 11.69 9.72 -20.50
CA LYS A 96 11.68 8.87 -21.69
C LYS A 96 11.86 7.39 -21.32
N ILE A 97 12.90 7.05 -20.55
CA ILE A 97 13.15 5.66 -20.11
C ILE A 97 11.94 5.11 -19.35
N VAL A 98 11.33 5.91 -18.47
CA VAL A 98 10.12 5.51 -17.74
C VAL A 98 8.94 5.33 -18.70
N SER A 99 8.63 6.30 -19.56
CA SER A 99 7.49 6.23 -20.48
C SER A 99 7.60 5.05 -21.46
N GLU A 100 8.80 4.77 -21.99
CA GLU A 100 9.03 3.64 -22.90
C GLU A 100 8.77 2.27 -22.26
N ARG A 101 8.96 2.15 -20.93
CA ARG A 101 8.67 0.93 -20.17
C ARG A 101 7.17 0.62 -20.10
N TYR A 102 6.34 1.63 -19.93
CA TYR A 102 4.89 1.45 -19.77
C TYR A 102 4.15 1.50 -21.10
N ASN A 103 4.63 2.31 -22.06
CA ASN A 103 3.99 2.45 -23.36
C ASN A 103 3.90 1.12 -24.12
N VAL A 104 2.81 1.00 -24.85
CA VAL A 104 2.73 0.16 -26.04
C VAL A 104 3.50 0.90 -27.15
N PRO A 105 4.63 0.36 -27.63
CA PRO A 105 5.55 1.12 -28.48
C PRO A 105 5.20 1.04 -29.97
N LYS A 106 4.43 0.03 -30.37
CA LYS A 106 4.09 -0.23 -31.77
C LYS A 106 2.59 -0.43 -31.90
N MET A 107 2.03 0.21 -32.91
CA MET A 107 0.68 -0.07 -33.34
C MET A 107 0.68 -1.42 -34.04
N THR A 108 -0.14 -2.34 -33.54
CA THR A 108 -0.36 -3.68 -34.10
C THR A 108 -1.86 -3.86 -34.32
N VAL A 109 -2.28 -4.93 -34.99
CA VAL A 109 -3.71 -5.26 -35.14
C VAL A 109 -4.38 -5.26 -33.76
N ASP A 110 -3.76 -5.95 -32.79
CA ASP A 110 -4.29 -6.13 -31.43
C ASP A 110 -4.34 -4.84 -30.61
N THR A 111 -3.51 -3.83 -30.93
CA THR A 111 -3.42 -2.60 -30.14
C THR A 111 -4.02 -1.38 -30.83
N SER A 112 -4.22 -1.42 -32.15
CA SER A 112 -4.59 -0.29 -33.01
C SER A 112 -5.72 0.57 -32.45
N ARG A 113 -6.80 -0.05 -31.97
CA ARG A 113 -8.01 0.64 -31.48
C ARG A 113 -7.81 1.37 -30.15
N PHE A 114 -6.93 0.89 -29.28
CA PHE A 114 -6.84 1.37 -27.89
C PHE A 114 -5.45 1.86 -27.48
N MET A 115 -4.44 1.70 -28.34
CA MET A 115 -3.05 2.08 -28.06
C MET A 115 -2.94 3.53 -27.57
N HIS A 116 -3.63 4.47 -28.23
CA HIS A 116 -3.60 5.87 -27.83
C HIS A 116 -4.14 6.06 -26.40
N ARG A 117 -5.33 5.52 -26.09
CA ARG A 117 -5.93 5.62 -24.75
C ARG A 117 -5.05 4.94 -23.69
N PHE A 118 -4.54 3.75 -23.99
CA PHE A 118 -3.64 3.03 -23.09
C PHE A 118 -2.37 3.83 -22.77
N ASN A 119 -1.75 4.46 -23.79
CA ASN A 119 -0.55 5.27 -23.58
C ASN A 119 -0.83 6.62 -22.88
N HIS A 120 -2.10 6.96 -22.61
CA HIS A 120 -2.51 8.13 -21.82
C HIS A 120 -3.03 7.77 -20.41
N LEU A 121 -2.88 6.51 -19.98
CA LEU A 121 -3.28 6.06 -18.63
C LEU A 121 -2.84 6.96 -17.46
N PRO A 122 -1.67 7.64 -17.47
CA PRO A 122 -1.29 8.56 -16.40
C PRO A 122 -2.20 9.79 -16.25
N ASP A 123 -2.89 10.17 -17.32
CA ASP A 123 -3.74 11.37 -17.36
C ASP A 123 -5.23 11.05 -17.23
N MET A 124 -5.60 9.77 -17.31
CA MET A 124 -6.98 9.32 -17.27
C MET A 124 -7.57 9.38 -15.86
N SER A 125 -8.87 9.72 -15.79
CA SER A 125 -9.67 9.58 -14.57
C SER A 125 -9.93 8.10 -14.25
N ARG A 126 -10.49 7.82 -13.08
CA ARG A 126 -10.83 6.44 -12.71
C ARG A 126 -11.93 5.89 -13.62
N GLU A 127 -12.87 6.75 -13.97
CA GLU A 127 -14.01 6.49 -14.84
C GLU A 127 -13.54 6.20 -16.27
N ASP A 128 -12.59 6.98 -16.79
CA ASP A 128 -12.01 6.73 -18.13
C ASP A 128 -11.26 5.40 -18.19
N ILE A 129 -10.56 5.02 -17.11
CA ILE A 129 -9.87 3.73 -17.02
C ILE A 129 -10.88 2.58 -17.02
N ASP A 130 -12.02 2.75 -16.34
CA ASP A 130 -13.07 1.74 -16.30
C ASP A 130 -13.73 1.57 -17.68
N LEU A 131 -13.97 2.67 -18.39
CA LEU A 131 -14.45 2.62 -19.78
C LEU A 131 -13.45 1.90 -20.70
N LEU A 132 -12.15 2.18 -20.57
CA LEU A 132 -11.13 1.47 -21.34
C LEU A 132 -11.08 -0.03 -21.00
N ALA A 133 -11.27 -0.39 -19.72
CA ALA A 133 -11.32 -1.78 -19.29
C ALA A 133 -12.51 -2.53 -19.90
N GLN A 134 -13.69 -1.89 -19.93
CA GLN A 134 -14.88 -2.42 -20.58
C GLN A 134 -14.64 -2.61 -22.08
N ASP A 135 -14.11 -1.60 -22.77
CA ASP A 135 -13.82 -1.68 -24.21
C ASP A 135 -12.83 -2.80 -24.57
N LEU A 136 -11.79 -3.00 -23.75
CA LEU A 136 -10.83 -4.10 -23.95
C LEU A 136 -11.45 -5.48 -23.71
N ALA A 137 -12.28 -5.61 -22.67
CA ALA A 137 -13.01 -6.84 -22.41
C ALA A 137 -13.97 -7.19 -23.55
N THR A 138 -14.70 -6.20 -24.07
CA THR A 138 -15.57 -6.37 -25.25
C THR A 138 -14.76 -6.72 -26.49
N PHE A 139 -13.63 -6.06 -26.74
CA PHE A 139 -12.77 -6.37 -27.88
C PHE A 139 -12.27 -7.81 -27.85
N ILE A 140 -11.75 -8.27 -26.71
CA ILE A 140 -11.33 -9.68 -26.56
C ILE A 140 -12.52 -10.60 -26.82
N THR A 141 -13.68 -10.31 -26.24
CA THR A 141 -14.88 -11.14 -26.44
C THR A 141 -15.26 -11.28 -27.92
N LEU A 142 -15.23 -10.17 -28.67
CA LEU A 142 -15.54 -10.17 -30.11
C LEU A 142 -14.51 -10.96 -30.94
N GLU A 143 -13.22 -10.80 -30.64
CA GLU A 143 -12.15 -11.55 -31.30
C GLU A 143 -12.28 -13.06 -31.06
N LEU A 144 -12.68 -13.44 -29.85
CA LEU A 144 -12.92 -14.83 -29.50
C LEU A 144 -14.15 -15.41 -30.20
N SER A 145 -15.22 -14.62 -30.35
CA SER A 145 -16.38 -15.03 -31.14
C SER A 145 -16.02 -15.31 -32.60
N SER A 146 -15.18 -14.48 -33.23
CA SER A 146 -14.71 -14.72 -34.61
C SER A 146 -13.98 -16.07 -34.74
N ILE A 147 -13.07 -16.38 -33.80
CA ILE A 147 -12.35 -17.66 -33.80
C ILE A 147 -13.29 -18.84 -33.64
N ASN A 148 -14.30 -18.71 -32.78
CA ASN A 148 -15.33 -19.74 -32.61
C ASN A 148 -16.07 -20.02 -33.92
N ASP A 149 -16.44 -18.97 -34.66
CA ASP A 149 -17.16 -19.09 -35.93
C ASP A 149 -16.27 -19.62 -37.07
N GLU A 150 -14.96 -19.32 -37.05
CA GLU A 150 -13.96 -19.80 -38.01
C GLU A 150 -13.54 -21.27 -37.77
N MET A 151 -13.84 -21.82 -36.59
CA MET A 151 -13.46 -23.17 -36.18
C MET A 151 -14.65 -24.06 -35.81
N PRO A 152 -15.70 -24.18 -36.64
CA PRO A 152 -16.94 -24.88 -36.29
C PRO A 152 -16.74 -26.39 -36.07
N ASP A 153 -15.76 -26.99 -36.74
CA ASP A 153 -15.47 -28.44 -36.67
C ASP A 153 -14.34 -28.77 -35.67
N ALA A 154 -13.84 -27.78 -34.91
CA ALA A 154 -12.78 -28.02 -33.95
C ALA A 154 -13.32 -28.69 -32.68
N GLY A 155 -12.63 -29.74 -32.21
CA GLY A 155 -12.92 -30.30 -30.89
C GLY A 155 -12.71 -29.27 -29.77
N GLU A 156 -13.49 -29.40 -28.68
CA GLU A 156 -13.58 -28.43 -27.57
C GLU A 156 -12.20 -27.98 -27.05
N LEU A 157 -11.30 -28.93 -26.78
CA LEU A 157 -9.97 -28.63 -26.26
C LEU A 157 -9.12 -27.81 -27.25
N LYS A 158 -9.21 -28.11 -28.55
CA LYS A 158 -8.48 -27.39 -29.60
C LYS A 158 -9.00 -25.95 -29.73
N LEU A 159 -10.32 -25.78 -29.69
CA LEU A 159 -10.97 -24.47 -29.70
C LEU A 159 -10.56 -23.67 -28.46
N LEU A 160 -10.69 -24.23 -27.25
CA LEU A 160 -10.32 -23.55 -26.01
C LEU A 160 -8.85 -23.11 -25.99
N HIS A 161 -7.95 -23.96 -26.49
CA HIS A 161 -6.54 -23.59 -26.64
C HIS A 161 -6.37 -22.39 -27.59
N ALA A 162 -7.03 -22.39 -28.76
CA ALA A 162 -6.97 -21.28 -29.70
C ALA A 162 -7.50 -19.97 -29.09
N LEU A 163 -8.65 -20.03 -28.40
CA LEU A 163 -9.25 -18.91 -27.69
C LEU A 163 -8.31 -18.35 -26.61
N TYR A 164 -7.75 -19.23 -25.78
CA TYR A 164 -6.80 -18.84 -24.74
C TYR A 164 -5.57 -18.13 -25.32
N VAL A 165 -4.95 -18.72 -26.34
CA VAL A 165 -3.73 -18.15 -26.97
C VAL A 165 -4.03 -16.78 -27.56
N ARG A 166 -5.18 -16.59 -28.23
CA ARG A 166 -5.59 -15.29 -28.77
C ARG A 166 -5.80 -14.25 -27.67
N ALA A 167 -6.57 -14.59 -26.64
CA ALA A 167 -6.82 -13.69 -25.52
C ALA A 167 -5.53 -13.31 -24.79
N ALA A 168 -4.63 -14.28 -24.60
CA ALA A 168 -3.33 -14.06 -24.00
C ALA A 168 -2.45 -13.12 -24.84
N ALA A 169 -2.44 -13.28 -26.17
CA ALA A 169 -1.70 -12.41 -27.07
C ALA A 169 -2.18 -10.96 -27.00
N ILE A 170 -3.50 -10.73 -27.09
CA ILE A 170 -4.09 -9.39 -26.94
C ILE A 170 -3.76 -8.80 -25.56
N THR A 171 -3.92 -9.58 -24.50
CA THR A 171 -3.65 -9.15 -23.13
C THR A 171 -2.20 -8.70 -22.93
N GLN A 172 -1.25 -9.47 -23.48
CA GLN A 172 0.18 -9.14 -23.46
C GLN A 172 0.53 -7.94 -24.34
N ALA A 173 -0.19 -7.73 -25.45
CA ALA A 173 -0.03 -6.57 -26.31
C ALA A 173 -0.29 -5.24 -25.57
N PHE A 174 -1.14 -5.27 -24.54
CA PHE A 174 -1.39 -4.17 -23.60
C PHE A 174 -0.56 -4.26 -22.31
N ARG A 175 0.63 -4.88 -22.38
CA ARG A 175 1.60 -4.99 -21.26
C ARG A 175 1.02 -5.64 -19.99
N GLN A 176 -0.04 -6.43 -20.11
CA GLN A 176 -0.58 -7.20 -18.99
C GLN A 176 -0.14 -8.66 -19.08
N PRO A 177 0.38 -9.28 -18.01
CA PRO A 177 0.54 -10.73 -17.94
C PRO A 177 -0.82 -11.42 -18.04
N ALA A 178 -0.95 -12.31 -19.03
CA ALA A 178 -2.08 -13.22 -19.15
C ALA A 178 -2.11 -14.21 -17.96
N PRO A 179 -3.28 -14.49 -17.36
CA PRO A 179 -3.40 -15.45 -16.27
C PRO A 179 -2.92 -16.85 -16.71
N ASP A 180 -2.18 -17.52 -15.83
CA ASP A 180 -1.66 -18.89 -16.02
C ASP A 180 -0.84 -19.16 -17.29
N TYR A 181 -0.31 -18.12 -17.94
CA TYR A 181 0.42 -18.24 -19.21
C TYR A 181 1.60 -19.21 -19.20
N GLU A 182 2.45 -19.16 -18.18
CA GLU A 182 3.58 -20.09 -18.11
C GLU A 182 3.10 -21.54 -17.95
N LYS A 183 2.03 -21.76 -17.18
CA LYS A 183 1.46 -23.09 -16.97
C LYS A 183 0.85 -23.62 -18.27
N LEU A 184 -0.10 -22.87 -18.83
CA LEU A 184 -0.93 -23.28 -19.95
C LEU A 184 -0.20 -23.31 -21.29
N THR A 185 0.83 -22.47 -21.48
CA THR A 185 1.56 -22.42 -22.76
C THR A 185 2.89 -23.18 -22.73
N ARG A 186 3.56 -23.32 -21.57
CA ARG A 186 4.91 -23.91 -21.50
C ARG A 186 5.01 -25.23 -20.73
N ARG A 187 4.01 -25.58 -19.91
CA ARG A 187 4.08 -26.78 -19.06
C ARG A 187 3.01 -27.80 -19.43
N TYR A 188 1.76 -27.49 -19.14
CA TYR A 188 0.63 -28.38 -19.35
C TYR A 188 -0.63 -27.55 -19.52
N PHE A 189 -1.35 -27.81 -20.61
CA PHE A 189 -2.63 -27.19 -20.88
C PHE A 189 -3.73 -27.94 -20.15
N ASP A 190 -4.47 -27.22 -19.30
CA ASP A 190 -5.57 -27.78 -18.53
C ASP A 190 -6.82 -26.93 -18.69
N GLU A 191 -7.95 -27.60 -18.92
CA GLU A 191 -9.20 -26.96 -19.29
C GLU A 191 -9.75 -26.03 -18.18
N PRO A 192 -9.86 -26.46 -16.90
CA PRO A 192 -10.41 -25.58 -15.85
C PRO A 192 -9.63 -24.27 -15.67
N HIS A 193 -8.29 -24.32 -15.68
CA HIS A 193 -7.50 -23.08 -15.56
C HIS A 193 -7.55 -22.26 -16.84
N ALA A 194 -7.61 -22.89 -18.03
CA ALA A 194 -7.75 -22.17 -19.29
C ALA A 194 -9.08 -21.41 -19.37
N VAL A 195 -10.20 -22.05 -19.00
CA VAL A 195 -11.52 -21.40 -18.90
C VAL A 195 -11.47 -20.25 -17.90
N ALA A 196 -10.96 -20.47 -16.69
CA ALA A 196 -10.88 -19.42 -15.69
C ALA A 196 -9.95 -18.26 -16.08
N ALA A 197 -8.85 -18.53 -16.78
CA ALA A 197 -7.96 -17.51 -17.30
C ALA A 197 -8.63 -16.71 -18.42
N LEU A 198 -9.37 -17.37 -19.32
CA LEU A 198 -10.14 -16.75 -20.39
C LEU A 198 -11.24 -15.84 -19.82
N SER A 199 -12.03 -16.33 -18.87
CA SER A 199 -13.08 -15.55 -18.20
C SER A 199 -12.53 -14.28 -17.53
N ARG A 200 -11.33 -14.32 -16.96
CA ARG A 200 -10.66 -13.11 -16.43
C ARG A 200 -10.28 -12.13 -17.54
N MET A 201 -9.70 -12.61 -18.64
CA MET A 201 -9.30 -11.74 -19.76
C MET A 201 -10.51 -11.14 -20.50
N MET A 202 -11.69 -11.75 -20.39
CA MET A 202 -12.97 -11.21 -20.88
C MET A 202 -13.71 -10.33 -19.85
N SER A 203 -13.18 -10.20 -18.63
CA SER A 203 -13.87 -9.49 -17.54
C SER A 203 -13.43 -8.03 -17.45
N GLU A 204 -14.40 -7.11 -17.57
CA GLU A 204 -14.18 -5.67 -17.37
C GLU A 204 -13.62 -5.35 -15.97
N GLN A 205 -14.09 -6.06 -14.93
CA GLN A 205 -13.68 -5.83 -13.55
C GLN A 205 -12.21 -6.22 -13.35
N TRP A 206 -11.80 -7.32 -13.98
CA TRP A 206 -10.42 -7.75 -13.98
C TRP A 206 -9.53 -6.70 -14.67
N TRP A 207 -9.91 -6.28 -15.89
CA TRP A 207 -9.19 -5.23 -16.62
C TRP A 207 -9.10 -3.91 -15.85
N ALA A 208 -10.19 -3.46 -15.23
CA ALA A 208 -10.20 -2.23 -14.43
C ALA A 208 -9.18 -2.30 -13.29
N GLY A 209 -9.11 -3.44 -12.58
CA GLY A 209 -8.09 -3.67 -11.55
C GLY A 209 -6.66 -3.63 -12.10
N ARG A 210 -6.42 -4.24 -13.27
CA ARG A 210 -5.11 -4.27 -13.94
C ARG A 210 -4.67 -2.87 -14.40
N LEU A 211 -5.55 -2.14 -15.09
CA LEU A 211 -5.25 -0.83 -15.66
C LEU A 211 -5.09 0.25 -14.59
N ARG A 212 -5.94 0.27 -13.56
CA ARG A 212 -5.79 1.20 -12.42
C ARG A 212 -4.45 1.00 -11.72
N ARG A 213 -4.05 -0.26 -11.53
CA ARG A 213 -2.75 -0.61 -10.97
C ARG A 213 -1.61 -0.14 -11.88
N HIS A 214 -1.68 -0.42 -13.18
CA HIS A 214 -0.68 0.01 -14.15
C HIS A 214 -0.53 1.53 -14.19
N SER A 215 -1.65 2.27 -14.24
CA SER A 215 -1.68 3.73 -14.17
C SER A 215 -1.07 4.26 -12.87
N SER A 216 -1.40 3.68 -11.71
CA SER A 216 -0.83 4.09 -10.42
C SER A 216 0.69 3.92 -10.37
N GLU A 217 1.22 2.79 -10.84
CA GLU A 217 2.66 2.54 -10.90
C GLU A 217 3.37 3.52 -11.84
N TRP A 218 2.79 3.75 -13.02
CA TRP A 218 3.36 4.63 -14.02
C TRP A 218 3.41 6.07 -13.51
N ARG A 219 2.33 6.59 -12.93
CA ARG A 219 2.29 7.93 -12.33
C ARG A 219 3.36 8.10 -11.25
N GLU A 220 3.50 7.13 -10.36
CA GLU A 220 4.53 7.19 -9.32
C GLU A 220 5.94 7.10 -9.92
N HIS A 221 6.16 6.26 -10.92
CA HIS A 221 7.46 6.15 -11.59
C HIS A 221 7.85 7.45 -12.30
N LEU A 222 6.88 8.17 -12.89
CA LEU A 222 7.10 9.51 -13.44
C LEU A 222 7.50 10.50 -12.34
N HIS A 223 6.87 10.45 -11.17
CA HIS A 223 7.27 11.27 -10.03
C HIS A 223 8.71 10.96 -9.56
N ILE A 224 9.11 9.69 -9.55
CA ILE A 224 10.50 9.27 -9.27
C ILE A 224 11.46 9.83 -10.34
N ALA A 225 11.11 9.72 -11.62
CA ALA A 225 11.91 10.27 -12.73
C ALA A 225 12.10 11.79 -12.61
N LEU A 226 11.04 12.49 -12.21
CA LEU A 226 11.01 13.94 -12.00
C LEU A 226 11.75 14.41 -10.72
N ASN A 227 12.23 13.48 -9.88
CA ASN A 227 12.89 13.76 -8.58
C ASN A 227 11.91 14.27 -7.51
N HIS A 228 10.61 14.01 -7.66
CA HIS A 228 9.59 14.32 -6.64
C HIS A 228 9.63 13.35 -5.46
N VAL A 229 10.18 12.15 -5.68
CA VAL A 229 10.52 11.20 -4.61
C VAL A 229 12.01 11.29 -4.33
N SER A 230 12.35 11.95 -3.22
CA SER A 230 13.73 12.18 -2.80
C SER A 230 13.76 12.76 -1.38
N LYS A 231 14.94 12.74 -0.75
CA LYS A 231 15.19 13.39 0.55
C LYS A 231 14.80 14.88 0.58
N LYS A 232 14.86 15.56 -0.58
CA LYS A 232 14.59 17.01 -0.70
C LYS A 232 13.13 17.36 -0.99
N ALA A 233 12.33 16.41 -1.47
CA ALA A 233 10.97 16.68 -1.96
C ALA A 233 9.91 15.93 -1.16
N SER A 234 9.90 14.60 -1.26
CA SER A 234 9.02 13.70 -0.54
C SER A 234 9.71 12.36 -0.44
N THR A 235 9.97 11.90 0.78
CA THR A 235 10.60 10.59 1.01
C THR A 235 9.61 9.46 0.77
N TYR A 236 10.13 8.31 0.31
CA TYR A 236 9.43 7.02 0.13
C TYR A 236 8.39 6.98 -0.98
N ALA A 237 7.54 8.01 -1.08
CA ALA A 237 6.48 8.13 -2.06
C ALA A 237 6.23 9.60 -2.41
N SER A 238 5.70 9.85 -3.60
CA SER A 238 5.28 11.19 -4.01
C SER A 238 4.12 11.70 -3.15
N LYS A 239 4.00 13.02 -3.02
CA LYS A 239 2.88 13.66 -2.31
C LYS A 239 1.52 13.24 -2.92
N GLN A 240 1.48 13.00 -4.24
CA GLN A 240 0.26 12.57 -4.92
C GLN A 240 -0.12 11.15 -4.50
N LEU A 241 0.82 10.20 -4.54
CA LEU A 241 0.56 8.82 -4.14
C LEU A 241 0.09 8.72 -2.68
N ILE A 242 0.68 9.50 -1.78
CA ILE A 242 0.27 9.55 -0.36
C ILE A 242 -1.18 10.04 -0.23
N ARG A 243 -1.57 11.08 -0.99
CA ARG A 243 -2.94 11.60 -1.01
C ARG A 243 -3.92 10.56 -1.54
N ASP A 244 -3.60 9.95 -2.68
CA ASP A 244 -4.45 8.92 -3.32
C ASP A 244 -4.65 7.71 -2.40
N TRP A 245 -3.59 7.30 -1.70
CA TRP A 245 -3.67 6.22 -0.71
C TRP A 245 -4.55 6.58 0.48
N LYS A 246 -4.45 7.80 1.03
CA LYS A 246 -5.31 8.28 2.12
C LYS A 246 -6.77 8.30 1.69
N GLU A 247 -7.04 8.77 0.48
CA GLU A 247 -8.37 8.81 -0.12
C GLU A 247 -8.93 7.39 -0.33
N GLN A 248 -8.12 6.46 -0.81
CA GLN A 248 -8.50 5.05 -0.91
C GLN A 248 -8.86 4.45 0.46
N LYS A 249 -8.08 4.76 1.52
CA LYS A 249 -8.39 4.35 2.89
C LYS A 249 -9.69 4.96 3.41
N ARG A 250 -9.98 6.23 3.08
CA ARG A 250 -11.25 6.89 3.41
C ARG A 250 -12.43 6.16 2.76
N ARG A 251 -12.36 5.90 1.45
CA ARG A 251 -13.41 5.16 0.70
C ARG A 251 -13.63 3.76 1.23
N THR A 252 -12.56 3.02 1.53
CA THR A 252 -12.68 1.70 2.18
C THR A 252 -13.37 1.80 3.54
N ARG A 253 -13.02 2.80 4.36
CA ARG A 253 -13.67 3.01 5.65
C ARG A 253 -15.17 3.33 5.50
N GLU A 254 -15.54 4.14 4.52
CA GLU A 254 -16.95 4.47 4.23
C GLU A 254 -17.74 3.25 3.78
N PHE A 255 -17.19 2.45 2.86
CA PHE A 255 -17.79 1.18 2.46
C PHE A 255 -17.98 0.22 3.63
N LEU A 256 -16.98 0.08 4.50
CA LEU A 256 -17.08 -0.79 5.68
C LEU A 256 -18.16 -0.30 6.67
N LYS A 257 -18.37 1.02 6.79
CA LYS A 257 -19.42 1.61 7.64
C LYS A 257 -20.82 1.39 7.07
N SER A 258 -20.96 1.36 5.75
CA SER A 258 -22.25 1.18 5.07
C SER A 258 -22.68 -0.28 4.94
N MET A 259 -21.90 -1.21 5.48
CA MET A 259 -22.09 -2.65 5.30
C MET A 259 -22.13 -3.39 6.65
N GLU A 260 -22.83 -4.52 6.65
CA GLU A 260 -22.96 -5.48 7.75
C GLU A 260 -22.62 -6.89 7.24
N LEU A 261 -22.31 -7.79 8.15
CA LEU A 261 -22.28 -9.23 7.87
C LEU A 261 -23.57 -9.84 8.39
N MET A 262 -24.22 -10.65 7.55
CA MET A 262 -25.42 -11.40 7.89
C MET A 262 -25.12 -12.89 7.82
N ASP A 263 -25.53 -13.66 8.82
CA ASP A 263 -25.41 -15.12 8.81
C ASP A 263 -26.64 -15.80 8.18
N GLU A 264 -26.66 -17.13 8.23
CA GLU A 264 -27.73 -17.97 7.68
C GLU A 264 -29.05 -17.85 8.47
N GLU A 265 -28.99 -17.42 9.75
CA GLU A 265 -30.15 -17.20 10.62
C GLU A 265 -30.70 -15.76 10.51
N GLY A 266 -30.02 -14.90 9.76
CA GLY A 266 -30.38 -13.49 9.57
C GLY A 266 -29.81 -12.55 10.64
N ASN A 267 -28.97 -13.04 11.56
CA ASN A 267 -28.28 -12.20 12.53
C ASN A 267 -27.31 -11.26 11.82
N ARG A 268 -27.28 -10.00 12.22
CA ARG A 268 -26.46 -8.95 11.58
C ARG A 268 -25.42 -8.39 12.54
N ILE A 269 -24.20 -8.24 12.05
CA ILE A 269 -23.09 -7.63 12.78
C ILE A 269 -22.39 -6.58 11.93
N SER A 270 -21.89 -5.53 12.57
CA SER A 270 -21.16 -4.44 11.91
C SER A 270 -19.88 -4.93 11.23
N LEU A 271 -19.75 -4.69 9.91
CA LEU A 271 -18.57 -5.11 9.15
C LEU A 271 -17.32 -4.34 9.59
N ILE A 272 -17.45 -3.04 9.86
CA ILE A 272 -16.34 -2.21 10.30
C ILE A 272 -15.78 -2.65 11.67
N ASP A 273 -16.63 -3.08 12.59
CA ASP A 273 -16.17 -3.52 13.91
C ASP A 273 -15.40 -4.83 13.82
N LYS A 274 -15.87 -5.78 12.99
CA LYS A 274 -15.12 -7.01 12.69
C LYS A 274 -13.82 -6.73 11.93
N TYR A 275 -13.80 -5.74 11.05
CA TYR A 275 -12.56 -5.31 10.39
C TYR A 275 -11.52 -4.82 11.40
N TRP A 276 -11.90 -3.95 12.33
CA TRP A 276 -10.99 -3.42 13.36
C TRP A 276 -10.65 -4.41 14.48
N GLY A 277 -11.45 -5.45 14.66
CA GLY A 277 -11.12 -6.60 15.52
C GLY A 277 -10.15 -7.60 14.88
N SER A 278 -9.70 -7.36 13.65
CA SER A 278 -8.81 -8.27 12.92
C SER A 278 -7.39 -7.70 12.75
N VAL A 279 -6.48 -8.47 12.15
CA VAL A 279 -5.13 -8.03 11.76
C VAL A 279 -5.11 -6.94 10.68
N ALA A 280 -6.27 -6.51 10.18
CA ALA A 280 -6.39 -5.29 9.40
C ALA A 280 -6.19 -4.02 10.25
N ASN A 281 -6.41 -4.11 11.56
CA ASN A 281 -6.04 -3.10 12.53
C ASN A 281 -4.52 -3.07 12.71
N PRO A 282 -3.85 -1.93 12.42
CA PRO A 282 -2.40 -1.81 12.58
C PRO A 282 -1.89 -2.17 13.98
N ALA A 283 -2.63 -1.84 15.04
CA ALA A 283 -2.25 -2.15 16.41
C ALA A 283 -2.23 -3.66 16.67
N ILE A 284 -3.29 -4.38 16.28
CA ILE A 284 -3.38 -5.85 16.40
C ILE A 284 -2.27 -6.50 15.57
N ARG A 285 -2.06 -6.02 14.35
CA ARG A 285 -1.01 -6.52 13.46
C ARG A 285 0.38 -6.34 14.06
N ARG A 286 0.66 -5.17 14.64
CA ARG A 286 1.93 -4.88 15.33
C ARG A 286 2.11 -5.79 16.54
N THR A 287 1.10 -5.95 17.38
CA THR A 287 1.15 -6.86 18.54
C THR A 287 1.43 -8.29 18.11
N GLU A 288 0.72 -8.83 17.12
CA GLU A 288 0.97 -10.18 16.60
C GLU A 288 2.41 -10.32 16.07
N MET A 289 2.92 -9.30 15.37
CA MET A 289 4.29 -9.30 14.90
C MET A 289 5.31 -9.33 16.04
N MET A 290 5.10 -8.55 17.11
CA MET A 290 5.98 -8.54 18.27
C MET A 290 5.95 -9.87 19.02
N VAL A 291 4.77 -10.46 19.23
CA VAL A 291 4.62 -11.80 19.84
C VAL A 291 5.44 -12.84 19.08
N ARG A 292 5.40 -12.79 17.75
CA ARG A 292 6.10 -13.76 16.89
C ARG A 292 7.61 -13.60 16.91
N ILE A 293 8.11 -12.36 16.90
CA ILE A 293 9.55 -12.09 16.94
C ILE A 293 10.10 -12.41 18.31
N ARG A 294 9.38 -12.03 19.38
CA ARG A 294 9.75 -12.41 20.74
C ARG A 294 9.78 -13.92 20.92
N GLY A 295 8.80 -14.64 20.37
CA GLY A 295 8.82 -16.10 20.44
C GLY A 295 9.98 -16.71 19.63
N PHE A 296 10.38 -16.14 18.49
CA PHE A 296 11.60 -16.58 17.79
C PHE A 296 12.87 -16.32 18.62
N GLU A 297 12.94 -15.19 19.32
CA GLU A 297 14.06 -14.89 20.23
C GLU A 297 14.10 -15.86 21.42
N ASN A 298 12.95 -16.21 22.00
CA ASN A 298 12.89 -17.22 23.06
C ASN A 298 13.37 -18.59 22.55
N VAL A 299 12.88 -19.05 21.39
CA VAL A 299 13.35 -20.30 20.74
C VAL A 299 14.86 -20.25 20.47
N CYS A 300 15.37 -19.09 20.04
CA CYS A 300 16.80 -18.89 19.82
C CYS A 300 17.60 -19.13 21.12
N ASN A 301 17.18 -18.51 22.22
CA ASN A 301 17.85 -18.64 23.51
C ASN A 301 17.73 -20.06 24.09
N GLU A 302 16.55 -20.66 24.02
CA GLU A 302 16.30 -22.03 24.50
C GLU A 302 17.15 -23.07 23.79
N LEU A 303 17.31 -22.94 22.47
CA LEU A 303 18.03 -23.91 21.65
C LEU A 303 19.51 -23.54 21.43
N GLY A 304 20.01 -22.48 22.04
CA GLY A 304 21.43 -22.06 21.94
C GLY A 304 21.84 -21.47 20.58
N TYR A 305 20.90 -20.90 19.83
CA TYR A 305 21.18 -20.18 18.59
C TYR A 305 21.66 -18.75 18.88
N VAL A 306 22.21 -18.08 17.86
CA VAL A 306 22.60 -16.67 17.92
C VAL A 306 21.92 -15.87 16.83
N GLY A 307 21.65 -14.59 17.12
CA GLY A 307 21.04 -13.65 16.19
C GLY A 307 22.07 -12.77 15.48
N GLU A 308 21.89 -12.59 14.16
CA GLU A 308 22.58 -11.56 13.38
C GLU A 308 21.57 -10.67 12.67
N PHE A 309 21.85 -9.37 12.66
CA PHE A 309 21.14 -8.37 11.89
C PHE A 309 21.88 -8.07 10.59
N TYR A 310 21.18 -8.20 9.47
CA TYR A 310 21.71 -7.94 8.14
C TYR A 310 20.95 -6.83 7.45
N THR A 311 21.67 -6.00 6.70
CA THR A 311 21.10 -5.03 5.77
C THR A 311 21.61 -5.33 4.37
N ILE A 312 20.70 -5.46 3.41
CA ILE A 312 21.01 -5.72 1.99
C ILE A 312 20.37 -4.62 1.14
N THR A 313 21.21 -3.91 0.39
CA THR A 313 20.79 -2.80 -0.49
C THR A 313 21.09 -3.12 -1.95
N ALA A 314 20.35 -2.51 -2.87
CA ALA A 314 20.57 -2.68 -4.31
C ALA A 314 21.71 -1.79 -4.85
N PRO A 315 22.34 -2.16 -5.98
CA PRO A 315 23.34 -1.32 -6.66
C PRO A 315 22.89 0.09 -6.97
N SER A 316 23.84 1.01 -7.16
CA SER A 316 23.55 2.43 -7.41
C SER A 316 22.62 2.67 -8.61
N LYS A 317 22.65 1.82 -9.65
CA LYS A 317 21.77 1.95 -10.83
C LYS A 317 20.27 1.81 -10.53
N TYR A 318 19.92 1.20 -9.39
CA TYR A 318 18.53 1.10 -8.94
C TYR A 318 18.01 2.37 -8.25
N HIS A 319 18.92 3.24 -7.79
CA HIS A 319 18.57 4.43 -7.01
C HIS A 319 18.38 5.64 -7.92
N ALA A 320 17.16 6.20 -7.92
CA ALA A 320 16.80 7.35 -8.73
C ALA A 320 17.52 8.63 -8.27
N THR A 321 17.83 8.73 -6.98
CA THR A 321 18.49 9.90 -6.40
C THR A 321 19.61 9.49 -5.44
N THR A 322 20.63 10.34 -5.34
CA THR A 322 21.70 10.23 -4.34
C THR A 322 21.17 10.50 -2.94
N ILE A 323 21.94 10.17 -1.90
CA ILE A 323 21.59 10.43 -0.49
C ILE A 323 21.29 11.90 -0.18
N HIS A 324 21.80 12.83 -1.01
CA HIS A 324 21.53 14.27 -0.89
C HIS A 324 20.30 14.72 -1.69
N GLY A 325 19.52 13.80 -2.25
CA GLY A 325 18.30 14.07 -3.02
C GLY A 325 18.53 14.64 -4.43
N HIS A 326 19.76 14.56 -4.95
CA HIS A 326 20.08 14.93 -6.33
C HIS A 326 19.93 13.74 -7.27
N ARG A 327 19.53 14.00 -8.52
CA ARG A 327 19.40 12.97 -9.57
C ARG A 327 20.68 12.14 -9.69
N ASN A 328 20.53 10.83 -9.58
CA ASN A 328 21.62 9.90 -9.85
C ASN A 328 21.78 9.71 -11.38
N ARG A 329 23.00 9.90 -11.89
CA ARG A 329 23.32 9.70 -13.31
C ARG A 329 23.41 8.22 -13.71
N LYS A 330 23.61 7.33 -12.73
CA LYS A 330 23.68 5.88 -12.94
C LYS A 330 22.31 5.21 -13.00
N TRP A 331 21.24 5.91 -12.62
CA TRP A 331 19.90 5.33 -12.56
C TRP A 331 19.44 4.85 -13.93
N ASP A 332 19.03 3.59 -14.02
CA ASP A 332 18.67 2.93 -15.28
C ASP A 332 17.16 2.92 -15.55
N GLY A 333 16.37 3.63 -14.73
CA GLY A 333 14.91 3.60 -14.82
C GLY A 333 14.28 2.39 -14.14
N SER A 334 15.00 1.69 -13.25
CA SER A 334 14.43 0.69 -12.37
C SER A 334 13.40 1.29 -11.42
N SER A 335 12.23 0.66 -11.34
CA SER A 335 11.19 0.97 -10.37
C SER A 335 11.44 0.23 -9.05
N PRO A 336 10.81 0.67 -7.94
CA PRO A 336 10.83 -0.08 -6.68
C PRO A 336 10.37 -1.54 -6.82
N ALA A 337 9.45 -1.85 -7.74
CA ALA A 337 9.05 -3.24 -8.00
C ALA A 337 10.18 -4.06 -8.66
N ASP A 338 10.96 -3.47 -9.56
CA ASP A 338 12.12 -4.14 -10.19
C ASP A 338 13.21 -4.41 -9.15
N THR A 339 13.53 -3.41 -8.32
CA THR A 339 14.52 -3.55 -7.25
C THR A 339 14.08 -4.64 -6.25
N GLN A 340 12.80 -4.70 -5.89
CA GLN A 340 12.28 -5.78 -5.06
C GLN A 340 12.41 -7.14 -5.76
N GLY A 341 12.21 -7.20 -7.09
CA GLY A 341 12.47 -8.38 -7.91
C GLY A 341 13.93 -8.83 -7.85
N TYR A 342 14.87 -7.88 -7.97
CA TYR A 342 16.31 -8.11 -7.81
C TYR A 342 16.63 -8.70 -6.41
N LEU A 343 16.18 -8.07 -5.33
CA LEU A 343 16.44 -8.54 -3.97
C LEU A 343 15.85 -9.93 -3.72
N ARG A 344 14.66 -10.23 -4.27
CA ARG A 344 14.06 -11.58 -4.24
C ARG A 344 14.91 -12.61 -4.98
N LYS A 345 15.51 -12.25 -6.11
CA LYS A 345 16.42 -13.13 -6.87
C LYS A 345 17.71 -13.38 -6.11
N VAL A 346 18.30 -12.35 -5.49
CA VAL A 346 19.47 -12.48 -4.59
C VAL A 346 19.15 -13.43 -3.44
N TRP A 347 18.04 -13.21 -2.74
CA TRP A 347 17.61 -14.09 -1.65
C TRP A 347 17.28 -15.52 -2.09
N GLY A 348 16.70 -15.70 -3.27
CA GLY A 348 16.50 -17.02 -3.87
C GLY A 348 17.81 -17.78 -4.05
N ARG A 349 18.86 -17.10 -4.55
CA ARG A 349 20.21 -17.66 -4.70
C ARG A 349 20.86 -17.97 -3.35
N ILE A 350 20.77 -17.04 -2.39
CA ILE A 350 21.26 -17.23 -1.01
C ILE A 350 20.62 -18.47 -0.39
N ARG A 351 19.28 -18.56 -0.36
CA ARG A 351 18.58 -19.72 0.21
C ARG A 351 18.96 -21.03 -0.46
N ALA A 352 19.10 -21.04 -1.78
CA ALA A 352 19.54 -22.23 -2.51
C ALA A 352 20.96 -22.66 -2.12
N LYS A 353 21.87 -21.70 -1.88
CA LYS A 353 23.24 -21.99 -1.42
C LYS A 353 23.27 -22.45 0.03
N LEU A 354 22.52 -21.79 0.93
CA LEU A 354 22.40 -22.21 2.33
C LEU A 354 21.90 -23.67 2.41
N HIS A 355 20.83 -24.00 1.68
CA HIS A 355 20.29 -25.35 1.63
C HIS A 355 21.32 -26.39 1.13
N ARG A 356 22.07 -26.09 0.06
CA ARG A 356 23.11 -27.01 -0.45
C ARG A 356 24.27 -27.22 0.53
N ASN A 357 24.52 -26.25 1.41
CA ASN A 357 25.53 -26.33 2.45
C ASN A 357 24.97 -26.85 3.78
N ASP A 358 23.72 -27.31 3.78
CA ASP A 358 22.95 -27.72 4.95
C ASP A 358 22.77 -26.66 6.06
N LEU A 359 22.95 -25.39 5.74
CA LEU A 359 22.78 -24.28 6.69
C LEU A 359 21.30 -23.91 6.82
N ARG A 360 20.79 -23.89 8.04
CA ARG A 360 19.38 -23.56 8.33
C ARG A 360 19.30 -22.28 9.16
N VAL A 361 18.43 -21.36 8.73
CA VAL A 361 18.19 -20.09 9.42
C VAL A 361 16.70 -19.86 9.58
N PHE A 362 16.30 -19.27 10.70
CA PHE A 362 14.94 -18.78 10.92
C PHE A 362 14.99 -17.31 11.36
N GLY A 363 13.88 -16.58 11.27
CA GLY A 363 13.89 -15.14 11.55
C GLY A 363 12.87 -14.34 10.77
N ILE A 364 13.19 -13.08 10.50
CA ILE A 364 12.31 -12.16 9.79
C ILE A 364 13.09 -11.27 8.82
N ARG A 365 12.48 -11.03 7.66
CA ARG A 365 12.89 -10.01 6.70
C ARG A 365 11.88 -8.87 6.67
N VAL A 366 12.37 -7.65 6.82
CA VAL A 366 11.66 -6.39 6.62
C VAL A 366 12.15 -5.74 5.32
N ALA A 367 11.24 -5.28 4.47
CA ALA A 367 11.57 -4.51 3.27
C ALA A 367 11.08 -3.08 3.45
N GLU A 368 11.98 -2.14 3.25
CA GLU A 368 11.77 -0.71 3.52
C GLU A 368 12.19 0.15 2.34
N PRO A 369 11.54 1.30 2.12
CA PRO A 369 11.99 2.27 1.13
C PRO A 369 13.18 3.09 1.65
N HIS A 370 14.18 3.33 0.83
CA HIS A 370 15.08 4.48 1.01
C HIS A 370 14.37 5.80 0.66
N HIS A 371 15.01 6.93 0.93
CA HIS A 371 14.47 8.28 0.68
C HIS A 371 13.99 8.52 -0.76
N ASP A 372 14.48 7.75 -1.75
CA ASP A 372 14.09 7.83 -3.15
C ASP A 372 13.06 6.76 -3.58
N GLY A 373 12.57 5.96 -2.63
CA GLY A 373 11.62 4.87 -2.85
C GLY A 373 12.27 3.53 -3.19
N THR A 374 13.60 3.45 -3.33
CA THR A 374 14.31 2.20 -3.64
C THR A 374 14.25 1.23 -2.44
N PRO A 375 13.72 0.00 -2.61
CA PRO A 375 13.68 -0.98 -1.54
C PRO A 375 15.07 -1.42 -1.07
N HIS A 376 15.22 -1.60 0.24
CA HIS A 376 16.32 -2.34 0.88
C HIS A 376 15.75 -3.29 1.94
N TRP A 377 16.51 -4.30 2.32
CA TRP A 377 16.07 -5.32 3.27
C TRP A 377 16.86 -5.27 4.56
N HIS A 378 16.13 -5.30 5.66
CA HIS A 378 16.65 -5.61 6.98
C HIS A 378 16.26 -7.05 7.34
N MET A 379 17.17 -7.83 7.87
CA MET A 379 16.94 -9.23 8.22
C MET A 379 17.49 -9.51 9.60
N LEU A 380 16.64 -9.99 10.51
CA LEU A 380 17.07 -10.62 11.74
C LEU A 380 17.00 -12.13 11.50
N LEU A 381 18.15 -12.79 11.51
CA LEU A 381 18.24 -14.23 11.32
C LEU A 381 18.91 -14.88 12.52
N PHE A 382 18.43 -16.05 12.88
CA PHE A 382 18.94 -16.91 13.92
C PHE A 382 19.55 -18.17 13.29
N MET A 383 20.75 -18.52 13.72
CA MET A 383 21.55 -19.64 13.21
C MET A 383 22.43 -20.22 14.33
N ARG A 384 23.06 -21.37 14.09
CA ARG A 384 23.96 -21.93 15.10
C ARG A 384 25.21 -21.05 15.25
N PRO A 385 25.81 -20.96 16.45
CA PRO A 385 27.00 -20.13 16.68
C PRO A 385 28.14 -20.42 15.71
N GLU A 386 28.40 -21.69 15.41
CA GLU A 386 29.46 -22.13 14.51
C GLU A 386 29.20 -21.82 13.03
N GLU A 387 27.96 -21.51 12.65
CA GLU A 387 27.55 -21.27 11.26
C GLU A 387 27.59 -19.79 10.86
N VAL A 388 27.74 -18.88 11.82
CA VAL A 388 27.60 -17.42 11.62
C VAL A 388 28.49 -16.90 10.49
N GLU A 389 29.79 -17.22 10.52
CA GLU A 389 30.72 -16.73 9.50
C GLU A 389 30.39 -17.27 8.10
N GLN A 390 29.93 -18.52 8.01
CA GLN A 390 29.59 -19.14 6.74
C GLN A 390 28.30 -18.54 6.17
N VAL A 391 27.28 -18.35 7.00
CA VAL A 391 26.02 -17.69 6.61
C VAL A 391 26.31 -16.25 6.18
N ARG A 392 27.02 -15.47 6.99
CA ARG A 392 27.41 -14.09 6.69
C ARG A 392 28.20 -13.99 5.39
N GLY A 393 29.16 -14.89 5.18
CA GLY A 393 29.94 -14.98 3.94
C GLY A 393 29.05 -15.18 2.71
N ILE A 394 28.16 -16.18 2.75
CA ILE A 394 27.22 -16.47 1.66
C ILE A 394 26.30 -15.27 1.37
N LEU A 395 25.74 -14.63 2.40
CA LEU A 395 24.89 -13.46 2.24
C LEU A 395 25.66 -12.30 1.59
N ARG A 396 26.86 -12.02 2.10
CA ARG A 396 27.75 -10.96 1.61
C ARG A 396 28.08 -11.17 0.13
N ASP A 397 28.53 -12.36 -0.24
CA ASP A 397 29.01 -12.66 -1.58
C ASP A 397 27.90 -12.45 -2.61
N TYR A 398 26.69 -12.97 -2.35
CA TYR A 398 25.55 -12.75 -3.26
C TYR A 398 25.01 -11.31 -3.25
N ALA A 399 25.09 -10.59 -2.13
CA ALA A 399 24.66 -9.19 -2.05
C ALA A 399 25.61 -8.25 -2.82
N MET A 400 26.90 -8.60 -2.86
CA MET A 400 27.98 -7.81 -3.48
C MET A 400 28.31 -8.23 -4.92
N ASP A 401 27.76 -9.34 -5.42
CA ASP A 401 27.98 -9.90 -6.75
C ASP A 401 27.68 -8.89 -7.88
N GLU A 402 26.48 -8.31 -7.88
CA GLU A 402 26.06 -7.40 -8.95
C GLU A 402 26.66 -5.99 -8.81
N ASP A 403 27.26 -5.51 -9.90
CA ASP A 403 28.00 -4.25 -9.99
C ASP A 403 29.14 -4.13 -8.96
N HIS A 404 29.83 -5.25 -8.66
CA HIS A 404 30.94 -5.31 -7.69
C HIS A 404 32.00 -4.21 -7.91
N ALA A 405 32.21 -3.77 -9.15
CA ALA A 405 33.12 -2.68 -9.50
C ALA A 405 32.81 -1.33 -8.79
N GLU A 406 31.60 -1.11 -8.29
CA GLU A 406 31.27 0.09 -7.52
C GLU A 406 31.70 0.02 -6.04
N LEU A 407 32.09 -1.16 -5.55
CA LEU A 407 32.37 -1.44 -4.14
C LEU A 407 33.84 -1.21 -3.74
N ILE A 408 34.41 -0.12 -4.26
CA ILE A 408 35.84 0.21 -4.12
C ILE A 408 36.19 0.56 -2.66
N THR A 409 35.32 1.30 -1.98
CA THR A 409 35.55 1.79 -0.62
C THR A 409 34.88 0.90 0.43
N ALA A 410 35.41 0.89 1.66
CA ALA A 410 34.77 0.22 2.79
C ALA A 410 33.36 0.75 3.06
N LYS A 411 33.14 2.06 2.86
CA LYS A 411 31.82 2.69 2.95
C LYS A 411 30.84 2.14 1.91
N ALA A 412 31.27 1.98 0.65
CA ALA A 412 30.44 1.41 -0.40
C ALA A 412 30.09 -0.07 -0.12
N ARG A 413 31.06 -0.86 0.35
CA ARG A 413 30.84 -2.24 0.80
C ARG A 413 29.82 -2.29 1.94
N LYS A 414 30.00 -1.48 2.99
CA LYS A 414 29.07 -1.40 4.13
C LYS A 414 27.68 -0.95 3.71
N ALA A 415 27.58 0.01 2.78
CA ALA A 415 26.30 0.47 2.25
C ALA A 415 25.57 -0.59 1.43
N ARG A 416 26.31 -1.52 0.78
CA ARG A 416 25.73 -2.63 0.04
C ARG A 416 25.25 -3.76 0.93
N PHE A 417 26.11 -4.16 1.87
CA PHE A 417 25.84 -5.22 2.83
C PHE A 417 26.47 -4.88 4.17
N HIS A 418 25.65 -4.89 5.22
CA HIS A 418 26.10 -4.72 6.59
C HIS A 418 25.57 -5.87 7.44
N ALA A 419 26.45 -6.49 8.22
CA ALA A 419 26.11 -7.43 9.26
C ALA A 419 26.48 -6.85 10.63
N GLU A 420 25.64 -7.08 11.63
CA GLU A 420 25.85 -6.74 13.03
C GLU A 420 25.33 -7.90 13.89
N SER A 421 26.18 -8.45 14.75
CA SER A 421 25.76 -9.49 15.70
C SER A 421 24.88 -8.89 16.77
N ILE A 422 23.81 -9.60 17.16
CA ILE A 422 22.94 -9.13 18.23
C ILE A 422 23.67 -9.30 19.57
N ASP A 423 23.75 -8.20 20.31
CA ASP A 423 24.37 -8.14 21.62
C ASP A 423 23.27 -8.07 22.70
N PRO A 424 23.06 -9.16 23.46
CA PRO A 424 22.00 -9.22 24.48
C PRO A 424 22.11 -8.12 25.55
N GLU A 425 23.32 -7.58 25.79
CA GLU A 425 23.54 -6.51 26.77
C GLU A 425 23.11 -5.14 26.24
N LYS A 426 23.14 -4.93 24.92
CA LYS A 426 22.74 -3.67 24.28
C LYS A 426 21.25 -3.63 23.93
N GLY A 427 20.62 -4.78 23.81
CA GLY A 427 19.18 -4.88 23.58
C GLY A 427 18.76 -6.23 23.02
N SER A 428 17.50 -6.58 23.27
CA SER A 428 16.88 -7.79 22.71
C SER A 428 16.92 -7.79 21.17
N ALA A 429 17.00 -8.98 20.57
CA ALA A 429 16.86 -9.16 19.13
C ALA A 429 15.54 -8.56 18.61
N THR A 430 14.48 -8.67 19.43
CA THR A 430 13.19 -8.00 19.19
C THR A 430 13.34 -6.48 19.08
N GLY A 431 14.14 -5.86 19.95
CA GLY A 431 14.40 -4.41 19.95
C GLY A 431 15.02 -3.92 18.64
N TYR A 432 15.95 -4.68 18.07
CA TYR A 432 16.60 -4.35 16.79
C TYR A 432 15.60 -4.25 15.62
N VAL A 433 14.57 -5.12 15.59
CA VAL A 433 13.54 -5.11 14.53
C VAL A 433 12.34 -4.22 14.89
N ALA A 434 12.14 -3.91 16.17
CA ALA A 434 10.96 -3.19 16.64
C ALA A 434 10.81 -1.80 15.99
N LYS A 435 11.90 -1.05 15.87
CA LYS A 435 11.93 0.27 15.20
C LYS A 435 11.39 0.15 13.76
N TYR A 436 11.85 -0.84 13.02
CA TYR A 436 11.47 -1.11 11.63
C TYR A 436 10.00 -1.53 11.47
N ILE A 437 9.46 -2.28 12.44
CA ILE A 437 8.04 -2.65 12.47
C ILE A 437 7.17 -1.42 12.71
N SER A 438 7.47 -0.64 13.73
CA SER A 438 6.70 0.57 14.05
C SER A 438 6.78 1.58 12.89
N LYS A 439 7.97 1.80 12.31
CA LYS A 439 8.19 2.65 11.12
C LYS A 439 7.30 2.29 9.93
N ASN A 440 7.02 1.00 9.73
CA ASN A 440 6.35 0.51 8.52
C ASN A 440 4.87 0.19 8.68
N ILE A 441 4.35 0.14 9.92
CA ILE A 441 2.94 -0.19 10.20
C ILE A 441 2.12 1.07 10.51
N ASP A 442 2.44 1.79 11.58
CA ASP A 442 1.58 2.86 12.11
C ASP A 442 2.33 4.02 12.80
N GLY A 443 3.66 3.92 12.96
CA GLY A 443 4.45 4.90 13.72
C GLY A 443 4.13 4.90 15.22
N TYR A 444 3.55 3.82 15.76
CA TYR A 444 3.14 3.74 17.16
C TYR A 444 4.33 3.85 18.13
N ALA A 445 4.11 4.58 19.23
CA ALA A 445 5.09 4.88 20.29
C ALA A 445 6.34 5.65 19.82
N LEU A 446 6.24 6.33 18.67
CA LEU A 446 7.31 7.13 18.07
C LEU A 446 6.83 8.57 17.80
N ASP A 447 5.93 9.09 18.65
CA ASP A 447 5.27 10.39 18.46
C ASP A 447 6.23 11.57 18.59
N GLU A 448 7.31 11.40 19.36
CA GLU A 448 8.37 12.39 19.55
C GLU A 448 9.62 12.09 18.69
N GLU A 449 9.62 10.99 17.94
CA GLU A 449 10.76 10.59 17.10
C GLU A 449 10.60 11.08 15.66
N LEU A 450 11.73 11.53 15.11
CA LEU A 450 11.87 11.85 13.70
C LEU A 450 12.44 10.67 12.94
N ASP A 451 11.94 10.46 11.73
CA ASP A 451 12.49 9.44 10.85
C ASP A 451 13.83 9.89 10.26
N ASP A 452 14.87 9.05 10.37
CA ASP A 452 16.25 9.35 10.00
C ASP A 452 16.42 9.75 8.51
N GLU A 453 15.59 9.19 7.63
CA GLU A 453 15.65 9.47 6.20
C GLU A 453 14.92 10.77 5.82
N SER A 454 13.75 11.01 6.43
CA SER A 454 12.85 12.12 6.07
C SER A 454 12.96 13.36 6.95
N GLY A 455 13.45 13.22 8.18
CA GLY A 455 13.41 14.25 9.22
C GLY A 455 12.00 14.66 9.66
N LYS A 456 10.97 13.86 9.33
CA LYS A 456 9.56 14.13 9.62
C LYS A 456 9.05 13.28 10.79
N PRO A 457 7.91 13.66 11.40
CA PRO A 457 7.26 12.83 12.41
C PRO A 457 7.00 11.40 11.90
N MET A 458 7.26 10.41 12.74
CA MET A 458 7.24 9.00 12.34
C MET A 458 5.92 8.52 11.73
N LYS A 459 4.78 9.06 12.19
CA LYS A 459 3.45 8.76 11.65
C LYS A 459 3.29 9.16 10.18
N GLU A 460 3.90 10.28 9.76
CA GLU A 460 3.87 10.70 8.36
C GLU A 460 4.74 9.80 7.48
N ALA A 461 5.92 9.43 7.99
CA ALA A 461 6.83 8.49 7.35
C ALA A 461 6.18 7.10 7.15
N ALA A 462 5.47 6.60 8.16
CA ALA A 462 4.75 5.34 8.09
C ALA A 462 3.63 5.34 7.03
N ALA A 463 2.88 6.44 6.91
CA ALA A 463 1.86 6.57 5.86
C ALA A 463 2.49 6.57 4.45
N ALA A 464 3.64 7.22 4.28
CA ALA A 464 4.37 7.21 3.01
C ALA A 464 4.93 5.82 2.66
N ALA A 465 5.49 5.11 3.65
CA ALA A 465 5.96 3.73 3.49
C ALA A 465 4.79 2.77 3.16
N ALA A 466 3.63 2.92 3.80
CA ALA A 466 2.44 2.13 3.49
C ALA A 466 1.88 2.41 2.09
N ALA A 467 1.88 3.67 1.65
CA ALA A 467 1.48 4.06 0.30
C ALA A 467 2.44 3.48 -0.75
N TRP A 468 3.75 3.58 -0.51
CA TRP A 468 4.80 2.97 -1.32
C TRP A 468 4.61 1.45 -1.45
N ALA A 469 4.51 0.74 -0.32
CA ALA A 469 4.36 -0.70 -0.29
C ALA A 469 3.09 -1.16 -1.03
N SER A 470 1.99 -0.39 -0.92
CA SER A 470 0.73 -0.67 -1.62
C SER A 470 0.85 -0.45 -3.14
N CYS A 471 1.45 0.65 -3.58
CA CYS A 471 1.62 0.97 -5.00
C CYS A 471 2.45 -0.12 -5.71
N TRP A 472 3.59 -0.45 -5.14
CA TRP A 472 4.55 -1.39 -5.73
C TRP A 472 4.27 -2.86 -5.37
N ARG A 473 3.33 -3.11 -4.46
CA ARG A 473 2.95 -4.42 -3.86
C ARG A 473 4.13 -5.15 -3.26
N ILE A 474 4.85 -4.41 -2.43
CA ILE A 474 5.99 -4.95 -1.71
C ILE A 474 5.47 -5.50 -0.38
N ARG A 475 5.59 -6.81 -0.21
CA ARG A 475 5.34 -7.45 1.09
C ARG A 475 6.44 -6.98 2.05
N GLN A 476 6.13 -6.04 2.92
CA GLN A 476 7.08 -5.46 3.88
C GLN A 476 7.65 -6.50 4.85
N PHE A 477 6.81 -7.38 5.41
CA PHE A 477 7.26 -8.35 6.43
C PHE A 477 7.14 -9.80 5.96
N GLN A 478 8.21 -10.56 6.11
CA GLN A 478 8.29 -11.97 5.75
C GLN A 478 9.08 -12.74 6.81
N PHE A 479 8.42 -13.63 7.53
CA PHE A 479 9.10 -14.59 8.39
C PHE A 479 9.79 -15.67 7.55
N VAL A 480 10.94 -16.13 8.04
CA VAL A 480 11.81 -17.17 7.49
C VAL A 480 11.83 -18.31 8.51
N GLY A 481 11.57 -19.55 8.09
CA GLY A 481 11.39 -20.67 9.02
C GLY A 481 10.15 -20.52 9.93
N GLY A 482 10.08 -21.39 10.94
CA GLY A 482 9.03 -21.43 11.96
C GLY A 482 7.69 -22.03 11.48
N ALA A 483 6.77 -22.18 12.45
CA ALA A 483 5.45 -22.74 12.21
C ALA A 483 4.47 -21.73 11.54
N PRO A 484 3.45 -22.21 10.80
CA PRO A 484 2.55 -21.33 10.05
C PRO A 484 1.62 -20.48 10.93
N VAL A 485 1.70 -19.16 10.80
CA VAL A 485 0.81 -18.22 11.52
C VAL A 485 -0.69 -18.44 11.23
N THR A 486 -1.04 -19.00 10.08
CA THR A 486 -2.45 -19.30 9.78
C THR A 486 -2.98 -20.40 10.70
N VAL A 487 -2.20 -21.46 10.96
CA VAL A 487 -2.61 -22.52 11.89
C VAL A 487 -2.76 -21.96 13.30
N TRP A 488 -1.77 -21.17 13.75
CA TRP A 488 -1.86 -20.43 15.01
C TRP A 488 -3.15 -19.62 15.15
N ARG A 489 -3.50 -18.85 14.12
CA ARG A 489 -4.72 -18.01 14.13
C ARG A 489 -5.99 -18.85 14.16
N GLU A 490 -6.01 -20.01 13.52
CA GLU A 490 -7.18 -20.91 13.53
C GLU A 490 -7.33 -21.63 14.86
N LEU A 491 -6.24 -22.11 15.47
CA LEU A 491 -6.27 -22.73 16.81
C LEU A 491 -6.84 -21.77 17.85
N ARG A 492 -6.45 -20.48 17.80
CA ARG A 492 -6.99 -19.44 18.70
C ARG A 492 -8.46 -19.08 18.49
N ARG A 493 -9.16 -19.72 17.54
CA ARG A 493 -10.61 -19.59 17.37
C ARG A 493 -11.39 -20.61 18.19
N MET A 494 -10.71 -21.66 18.66
CA MET A 494 -11.24 -22.65 19.58
C MET A 494 -10.54 -22.46 20.93
N ALA A 495 -11.32 -22.49 22.01
CA ALA A 495 -10.83 -22.48 23.38
C ALA A 495 -11.36 -23.75 24.06
N ASP A 496 -11.14 -24.90 23.41
CA ASP A 496 -11.69 -26.20 23.78
C ASP A 496 -10.56 -27.23 23.79
N HIS A 497 -9.95 -27.37 24.97
CA HIS A 497 -8.86 -28.30 25.22
C HIS A 497 -9.31 -29.75 25.07
N ASP A 498 -10.51 -30.11 25.53
CA ASP A 498 -10.99 -31.49 25.52
C ASP A 498 -11.17 -32.00 24.08
N THR A 499 -11.70 -31.17 23.19
CA THR A 499 -11.78 -31.49 21.76
C THR A 499 -10.39 -31.62 21.12
N ALA A 500 -9.43 -30.79 21.52
CA ALA A 500 -8.05 -30.89 21.03
C ALA A 500 -7.36 -32.18 21.51
N MET A 501 -7.51 -32.53 22.79
CA MET A 501 -7.02 -33.77 23.40
C MET A 501 -7.66 -35.02 22.79
N GLY A 502 -8.94 -34.93 22.44
CA GLY A 502 -9.66 -35.99 21.72
C GLY A 502 -9.07 -36.30 20.35
N LEU A 503 -8.31 -35.38 19.75
CA LEU A 503 -7.58 -35.61 18.50
C LEU A 503 -6.22 -36.27 18.75
N SER A 504 -5.35 -35.63 19.54
CA SER A 504 -4.12 -36.25 20.06
C SER A 504 -3.50 -35.39 21.17
N VAL A 505 -2.62 -35.99 21.99
CA VAL A 505 -1.88 -35.28 23.06
C VAL A 505 -0.99 -34.19 22.47
N GLU A 506 -0.28 -34.49 21.39
CA GLU A 506 0.61 -33.56 20.70
C GLU A 506 -0.18 -32.40 20.09
N PHE A 507 -1.35 -32.68 19.50
CA PHE A 507 -2.21 -31.65 18.95
C PHE A 507 -2.72 -30.70 20.04
N ALA A 508 -3.12 -31.23 21.19
CA ALA A 508 -3.53 -30.42 22.34
C ALA A 508 -2.40 -29.52 22.84
N ALA A 509 -1.16 -30.01 22.92
CA ALA A 509 -0.02 -29.19 23.30
C ALA A 509 0.19 -27.99 22.35
N VAL A 510 0.05 -28.23 21.03
CA VAL A 510 0.11 -27.16 20.02
C VAL A 510 -1.06 -26.18 20.15
N HIS A 511 -2.27 -26.69 20.38
CA HIS A 511 -3.47 -25.87 20.61
C HIS A 511 -3.30 -24.97 21.84
N ASP A 512 -2.92 -25.55 22.98
CA ASP A 512 -2.81 -24.83 24.25
C ASP A 512 -1.72 -23.77 24.20
N ALA A 513 -0.60 -24.05 23.52
CA ALA A 513 0.43 -23.04 23.29
C ALA A 513 -0.13 -21.86 22.45
N ALA A 514 -0.92 -22.16 21.42
CA ALA A 514 -1.54 -21.14 20.59
C ALA A 514 -2.57 -20.29 21.33
N ASP A 515 -3.46 -20.92 22.09
CA ASP A 515 -4.52 -20.26 22.85
C ASP A 515 -3.94 -19.32 23.92
N ASN A 516 -2.95 -19.81 24.68
CA ASN A 516 -2.23 -19.02 25.70
C ASN A 516 -1.37 -17.88 25.12
N GLY A 517 -1.18 -17.83 23.79
CA GLY A 517 -0.36 -16.79 23.17
C GLY A 517 1.15 -17.02 23.31
N ASP A 518 1.57 -18.25 23.62
CA ASP A 518 2.98 -18.63 23.66
C ASP A 518 3.47 -19.10 22.28
N TRP A 519 3.99 -18.16 21.50
CA TRP A 519 4.51 -18.43 20.17
C TRP A 519 5.75 -19.33 20.17
N ALA A 520 6.59 -19.25 21.20
CA ALA A 520 7.81 -20.05 21.29
C ALA A 520 7.46 -21.52 21.50
N LYS A 521 6.63 -21.78 22.51
CA LYS A 521 6.11 -23.13 22.77
C LYS A 521 5.38 -23.66 21.55
N TYR A 522 4.52 -22.88 20.90
CA TYR A 522 3.82 -23.32 19.70
C TYR A 522 4.74 -23.77 18.56
N ILE A 523 5.87 -23.08 18.35
CA ILE A 523 6.86 -23.53 17.36
C ILE A 523 7.48 -24.86 17.78
N ASN A 524 7.89 -24.96 19.04
CA ASN A 524 8.54 -26.17 19.55
C ASN A 524 7.60 -27.38 19.48
N GLU A 525 6.34 -27.23 19.91
CA GLU A 525 5.31 -28.28 19.85
C GLU A 525 4.94 -28.64 18.39
N GLN A 526 5.09 -27.73 17.44
CA GLN A 526 4.94 -28.03 16.02
C GLN A 526 6.12 -28.80 15.41
N GLY A 527 7.20 -29.03 16.16
CA GLY A 527 8.43 -29.71 15.72
C GLY A 527 9.66 -28.79 15.60
N GLY A 528 9.58 -27.56 16.12
CA GLY A 528 10.69 -26.60 16.13
C GLY A 528 10.77 -25.66 14.92
N PRO A 529 11.74 -24.74 14.89
CA PRO A 529 11.82 -23.68 13.88
C PRO A 529 12.14 -24.17 12.46
N PHE A 530 12.60 -25.42 12.31
CA PHE A 530 12.98 -26.03 11.04
C PHE A 530 12.12 -27.21 10.63
N VAL A 531 11.02 -27.46 11.34
CA VAL A 531 10.11 -28.57 11.03
C VAL A 531 9.66 -28.54 9.58
N ARG A 532 9.63 -29.70 8.94
CA ARG A 532 9.11 -29.80 7.58
C ARG A 532 7.59 -29.69 7.59
N ARG A 533 7.03 -29.22 6.47
CA ARG A 533 5.59 -28.97 6.37
C ARG A 533 4.75 -30.25 6.51
N ASP A 534 5.29 -31.39 6.11
CA ASP A 534 4.69 -32.71 6.23
C ASP A 534 4.83 -33.33 7.63
N GLU A 535 5.71 -32.79 8.47
CA GLU A 535 5.96 -33.23 9.85
C GLU A 535 5.28 -32.34 10.90
N LEU A 536 4.55 -31.30 10.47
CA LEU A 536 3.77 -30.44 11.37
C LEU A 536 2.68 -31.25 12.08
N ILE A 537 2.56 -31.06 13.40
CA ILE A 537 1.52 -31.66 14.24
C ILE A 537 0.12 -31.11 13.92
N ALA A 538 0.01 -29.81 13.64
CA ALA A 538 -1.25 -29.17 13.28
C ALA A 538 -1.17 -28.44 11.93
N ARG A 539 -2.16 -28.67 11.07
CA ARG A 539 -2.27 -28.04 9.75
C ARG A 539 -3.67 -27.47 9.52
N THR A 540 -3.75 -26.45 8.67
CA THR A 540 -5.03 -25.88 8.24
C THR A 540 -5.79 -26.91 7.41
N TRP A 541 -7.05 -27.13 7.77
CA TRP A 541 -7.98 -27.91 7.00
C TRP A 541 -8.78 -27.00 6.06
N TYR A 542 -8.82 -27.37 4.79
CA TYR A 542 -9.48 -26.61 3.74
C TYR A 542 -10.73 -27.35 3.26
N GLU A 543 -11.81 -26.60 3.12
CA GLU A 543 -13.03 -27.05 2.47
C GLU A 543 -13.04 -26.49 1.05
N THR A 544 -13.15 -27.38 0.06
CA THR A 544 -13.50 -27.00 -1.31
C THR A 544 -15.02 -26.86 -1.34
N GLY A 545 -15.50 -25.62 -1.45
CA GLY A 545 -16.94 -25.35 -1.51
C GLY A 545 -17.56 -25.88 -2.80
N GLN A 546 -18.86 -26.14 -2.78
CA GLN A 546 -19.66 -26.42 -3.98
C GLN A 546 -19.90 -25.17 -4.85
N GLU A 547 -19.52 -23.99 -4.34
CA GLU A 547 -19.63 -22.71 -5.04
C GLU A 547 -18.39 -22.46 -5.90
N PHE A 548 -18.62 -21.96 -7.12
CA PHE A 548 -17.58 -21.42 -7.99
C PHE A 548 -17.44 -19.91 -7.79
N ASN A 549 -16.22 -19.38 -7.98
CA ASN A 549 -16.02 -17.94 -8.06
C ASN A 549 -16.58 -17.38 -9.38
N ALA A 550 -16.50 -16.05 -9.56
CA ALA A 550 -16.98 -15.37 -10.76
C ALA A 550 -16.28 -15.78 -12.08
N TYR A 551 -15.25 -16.63 -12.01
CA TYR A 551 -14.45 -17.12 -13.13
C TYR A 551 -14.52 -18.65 -13.26
N GLY A 552 -15.42 -19.33 -12.56
CA GLY A 552 -15.61 -20.78 -12.68
C GLY A 552 -14.59 -21.63 -11.93
N GLU A 553 -13.83 -21.07 -10.98
CA GLU A 553 -12.91 -21.85 -10.14
C GLU A 553 -13.56 -22.23 -8.81
N GLU A 554 -13.30 -23.45 -8.34
CA GLU A 554 -13.75 -23.92 -7.04
C GLU A 554 -13.21 -23.01 -5.91
N VAL A 555 -14.08 -22.62 -4.99
CA VAL A 555 -13.69 -21.76 -3.89
C VAL A 555 -13.16 -22.59 -2.72
N VAL A 556 -11.83 -22.62 -2.56
CA VAL A 556 -11.16 -23.26 -1.42
C VAL A 556 -11.05 -22.30 -0.24
N ARG A 557 -11.62 -22.67 0.91
CA ARG A 557 -11.61 -21.84 2.14
C ARG A 557 -11.01 -22.61 3.31
N VAL A 558 -10.30 -21.91 4.18
CA VAL A 558 -9.93 -22.48 5.49
C VAL A 558 -11.22 -22.68 6.27
N LYS A 559 -11.45 -23.89 6.76
CA LYS A 559 -12.67 -24.25 7.51
C LYS A 559 -12.35 -24.82 8.91
N GLY A 560 -11.11 -25.24 9.12
CA GLY A 560 -10.67 -25.78 10.40
C GLY A 560 -9.18 -26.08 10.45
N VAL A 561 -8.83 -26.97 11.35
CA VAL A 561 -7.49 -27.53 11.54
C VAL A 561 -7.58 -29.05 11.66
N PHE A 562 -6.51 -29.75 11.35
CA PHE A 562 -6.40 -31.20 11.53
C PHE A 562 -4.98 -31.57 11.94
N SER A 563 -4.82 -32.77 12.50
CA SER A 563 -3.52 -33.38 12.76
C SER A 563 -3.16 -34.34 11.63
N PRO A 564 -2.01 -34.19 10.95
CA PRO A 564 -1.56 -35.15 9.95
C PRO A 564 -1.32 -36.56 10.50
N VAL A 565 -1.00 -36.67 11.79
CA VAL A 565 -0.76 -37.95 12.47
C VAL A 565 -2.05 -38.77 12.56
N VAL A 566 -3.17 -38.10 12.83
CA VAL A 566 -4.51 -38.74 12.88
C VAL A 566 -5.10 -38.89 11.48
N GLY A 567 -4.85 -37.92 10.61
CA GLY A 567 -5.29 -37.91 9.23
C GLY A 567 -6.29 -36.80 8.92
N VAL A 568 -6.40 -36.48 7.62
CA VAL A 568 -7.24 -35.37 7.12
C VAL A 568 -8.75 -35.61 7.28
N GLY A 569 -9.16 -36.86 7.53
CA GLY A 569 -10.55 -37.28 7.70
C GLY A 569 -11.19 -36.90 9.04
N SER A 570 -10.39 -36.45 10.01
CA SER A 570 -10.86 -36.06 11.35
C SER A 570 -10.50 -34.60 11.67
N PRO A 571 -11.05 -33.61 10.94
CA PRO A 571 -10.77 -32.21 11.21
C PRO A 571 -11.54 -31.68 12.42
N ILE A 572 -10.96 -30.70 13.10
CA ILE A 572 -11.67 -29.82 14.03
C ILE A 572 -12.10 -28.57 13.26
N LEU A 573 -13.41 -28.35 13.16
CA LEU A 573 -13.99 -27.22 12.42
C LEU A 573 -14.03 -25.97 13.30
N THR A 574 -13.41 -24.88 12.83
CA THR A 574 -13.29 -23.60 13.59
C THR A 574 -14.12 -22.47 12.98
N ARG A 575 -14.76 -22.72 11.83
CA ARG A 575 -15.50 -21.72 11.04
C ARG A 575 -16.87 -22.25 10.64
N LEU A 576 -17.75 -22.40 11.62
CA LEU A 576 -19.07 -23.01 11.43
C LEU A 576 -20.02 -22.08 10.66
N THR A 577 -20.05 -20.80 11.02
CA THR A 577 -20.98 -19.82 10.44
C THR A 577 -20.53 -19.29 9.08
N LYS A 578 -21.44 -19.26 8.11
CA LYS A 578 -21.25 -18.54 6.84
C LYS A 578 -21.77 -17.11 6.99
N TRP A 579 -21.00 -16.16 6.47
CA TRP A 579 -21.32 -14.73 6.54
C TRP A 579 -21.40 -14.13 5.14
N LYS A 580 -22.45 -13.35 4.88
CA LYS A 580 -22.62 -12.56 3.66
C LYS A 580 -22.50 -11.08 3.97
N ILE A 581 -21.75 -10.34 3.16
CA ILE A 581 -21.72 -8.87 3.26
C ILE A 581 -23.02 -8.33 2.68
N VAL A 582 -23.75 -7.54 3.46
CA VAL A 582 -25.02 -6.91 3.08
C VAL A 582 -24.99 -5.42 3.41
N PRO A 583 -25.75 -4.56 2.69
CA PRO A 583 -25.92 -3.18 3.09
C PRO A 583 -26.48 -3.06 4.50
N LYS A 584 -25.99 -2.06 5.23
CA LYS A 584 -26.51 -1.72 6.56
C LYS A 584 -27.95 -1.23 6.44
N LEU A 585 -28.82 -1.72 7.33
CA LEU A 585 -30.23 -1.30 7.36
C LEU A 585 -30.34 0.17 7.75
N THR A 586 -31.33 0.87 7.19
CA THR A 586 -31.74 2.19 7.70
C THR A 586 -32.36 2.03 9.08
N ALA A 587 -32.41 3.12 9.87
CA ALA A 587 -32.97 3.07 11.23
C ALA A 587 -34.39 2.46 11.24
N ASP A 588 -35.23 2.83 10.28
CA ASP A 588 -36.61 2.32 10.17
C ASP A 588 -36.67 0.83 9.81
N GLN A 589 -35.75 0.35 8.97
CA GLN A 589 -35.67 -1.07 8.59
C GLN A 589 -35.09 -1.94 9.71
N ALA A 590 -34.15 -1.41 10.49
CA ALA A 590 -33.57 -2.11 11.63
C ALA A 590 -34.61 -2.44 12.70
N VAL A 591 -35.56 -1.52 12.96
CA VAL A 591 -36.66 -1.70 13.91
C VAL A 591 -37.64 -2.79 13.46
N ALA A 592 -37.85 -2.96 12.15
CA ALA A 592 -38.72 -4.01 11.60
C ALA A 592 -38.11 -5.42 11.70
N VAL A 593 -36.77 -5.52 11.69
CA VAL A 593 -36.04 -6.80 11.74
C VAL A 593 -35.83 -7.27 13.19
N SER A 594 -35.84 -6.38 14.18
CA SER A 594 -35.64 -6.72 15.59
C SER A 594 -36.87 -7.31 16.30
N GLY A 595 -37.81 -7.92 15.57
CA GLY A 595 -39.05 -8.51 16.10
C GLY A 595 -38.87 -9.76 17.00
N ALA A 596 -37.67 -10.00 17.53
CA ALA A 596 -37.37 -11.09 18.46
C ALA A 596 -36.96 -10.52 19.83
N ASN A 597 -37.64 -10.98 20.89
CA ASN A 597 -37.34 -10.69 22.28
C ASN A 597 -35.92 -11.15 22.65
N ALA A 598 -34.96 -10.24 22.64
CA ALA A 598 -33.72 -10.36 23.40
C ALA A 598 -33.62 -9.18 24.37
N PRO A 599 -33.62 -9.40 25.70
CA PRO A 599 -33.47 -8.31 26.65
C PRO A 599 -32.03 -7.75 26.55
N PRO A 600 -31.85 -6.42 26.41
CA PRO A 600 -30.53 -5.82 26.34
C PRO A 600 -29.86 -5.89 27.71
N ARG A 601 -28.87 -6.77 27.86
CA ARG A 601 -27.92 -6.70 28.98
C ARG A 601 -26.71 -5.86 28.57
N SER A 602 -26.79 -4.55 28.79
CA SER A 602 -25.71 -3.77 29.42
C SER A 602 -26.17 -2.35 29.71
N SER A 603 -25.78 -1.87 30.87
CA SER A 603 -26.25 -0.64 31.51
C SER A 603 -25.35 0.55 31.18
N VAL A 604 -25.31 1.04 29.94
CA VAL A 604 -24.89 2.42 29.64
C VAL A 604 -25.51 2.90 28.33
N ASN A 605 -26.67 3.55 28.40
CA ASN A 605 -27.32 4.13 27.23
C ASN A 605 -26.86 5.59 27.07
N ASN A 606 -25.73 5.82 26.40
CA ASN A 606 -25.33 7.16 25.95
C ASN A 606 -26.03 7.51 24.62
N CYS A 607 -27.36 7.58 24.66
CA CYS A 607 -28.14 8.30 23.66
C CYS A 607 -28.25 9.74 24.15
N THR A 608 -27.51 10.67 23.53
CA THR A 608 -27.68 12.10 23.74
C THR A 608 -29.14 12.50 23.49
N GLU A 609 -29.89 12.81 24.56
CA GLU A 609 -31.24 13.40 24.49
C GLU A 609 -31.21 14.61 23.55
N GLY A 610 -32.05 14.59 22.51
CA GLY A 610 -32.19 15.71 21.56
C GLY A 610 -32.53 17.02 22.29
N GLY A 611 -31.92 18.13 21.85
CA GLY A 611 -31.84 19.39 22.59
C GLY A 611 -33.17 19.98 23.08
N THR A 612 -34.30 19.70 22.43
CA THR A 612 -35.62 20.17 22.86
C THR A 612 -36.11 19.49 24.15
N ARG A 613 -35.86 18.18 24.32
CA ARG A 613 -36.27 17.45 25.54
C ARG A 613 -35.43 17.89 26.74
N ARG A 614 -34.11 17.98 26.56
CA ARG A 614 -33.20 18.47 27.62
C ARG A 614 -33.54 19.90 28.07
N ARG A 615 -33.90 20.78 27.13
CA ARG A 615 -34.33 22.15 27.45
C ARG A 615 -35.63 22.16 28.27
N LEU A 616 -36.64 21.41 27.85
CA LEU A 616 -37.92 21.31 28.57
C LEU A 616 -37.74 20.73 29.97
N LYS A 617 -36.89 19.71 30.12
CA LYS A 617 -36.54 19.11 31.41
C LYS A 617 -35.96 20.13 32.38
N LEU A 618 -35.06 21.00 31.90
CA LEU A 618 -34.47 22.07 32.70
C LEU A 618 -35.50 23.16 33.04
N GLU A 619 -36.31 23.60 32.07
CA GLU A 619 -37.35 24.63 32.25
C GLU A 619 -38.48 24.20 33.19
N LEU A 620 -38.78 22.90 33.25
CA LEU A 620 -39.74 22.29 34.18
C LEU A 620 -39.17 22.22 35.59
N ARG A 621 -37.93 21.75 35.72
CA ARG A 621 -37.23 21.69 37.02
C ARG A 621 -37.05 23.07 37.65
N SER A 622 -36.75 24.10 36.85
CA SER A 622 -36.67 25.47 37.37
C SER A 622 -38.01 26.00 37.90
N ARG A 623 -39.13 25.36 37.52
CA ARG A 623 -40.48 25.70 37.98
C ARG A 623 -41.02 24.68 39.01
N GLY A 624 -40.18 23.81 39.55
CA GLY A 624 -40.53 22.88 40.62
C GLY A 624 -41.20 21.58 40.18
N PHE A 625 -41.16 21.24 38.89
CA PHE A 625 -41.59 19.92 38.38
C PHE A 625 -40.42 18.95 38.29
N ASP A 626 -40.69 17.65 38.22
CA ASP A 626 -39.65 16.62 38.18
C ASP A 626 -38.87 16.63 36.84
N GLY A 627 -39.51 17.14 35.78
CA GLY A 627 -39.00 17.09 34.42
C GLY A 627 -38.99 15.66 33.89
N SER A 628 -40.00 14.87 34.25
CA SER A 628 -40.13 13.48 33.81
C SER A 628 -40.48 13.40 32.32
N ASP A 629 -40.21 12.25 31.69
CA ASP A 629 -40.53 12.07 30.27
C ASP A 629 -42.04 12.13 30.01
N GLU A 630 -42.86 11.73 31.00
CA GLU A 630 -44.32 11.81 30.94
C GLU A 630 -44.81 13.26 30.93
N GLU A 631 -44.27 14.13 31.80
CA GLU A 631 -44.60 15.56 31.82
C GLU A 631 -44.24 16.25 30.50
N ILE A 632 -43.06 15.92 29.96
CA ILE A 632 -42.59 16.48 28.69
C ILE A 632 -43.46 15.98 27.53
N ASP A 633 -43.89 14.71 27.55
CA ASP A 633 -44.76 14.14 26.52
C ASP A 633 -46.18 14.72 26.57
N ILE A 634 -46.73 14.97 27.76
CA ILE A 634 -48.02 15.67 27.93
C ILE A 634 -47.95 17.05 27.26
N LEU A 635 -46.90 17.82 27.53
CA LEU A 635 -46.70 19.14 26.95
C LEU A 635 -46.50 19.10 25.43
N LYS A 636 -45.71 18.14 24.93
CA LYS A 636 -45.46 17.98 23.49
C LYS A 636 -46.70 17.53 22.71
N ARG A 637 -47.65 16.85 23.36
CA ARG A 637 -48.97 16.50 22.79
C ARG A 637 -49.98 17.66 22.86
N GLY A 638 -49.58 18.81 23.41
CA GLY A 638 -50.42 20.00 23.53
C GLY A 638 -51.26 20.05 24.81
N GLY A 639 -51.03 19.12 25.75
CA GLY A 639 -51.62 19.16 27.09
C GLY A 639 -50.96 20.22 27.98
N GLY A 640 -51.60 20.53 29.10
CA GLY A 640 -51.08 21.48 30.10
C GLY A 640 -50.79 20.81 31.44
N LEU A 641 -49.73 21.25 32.11
CA LEU A 641 -49.40 20.85 33.49
C LEU A 641 -49.88 21.93 34.46
N ARG A 642 -50.54 21.54 35.54
CA ARG A 642 -51.07 22.49 36.52
C ARG A 642 -49.92 23.16 37.28
N PHE A 643 -49.88 24.50 37.29
CA PHE A 643 -48.85 25.29 37.94
C PHE A 643 -49.49 26.39 38.81
N GLY A 644 -49.71 26.09 40.09
CA GLY A 644 -50.44 26.98 40.99
C GLY A 644 -51.89 27.22 40.53
N GLN A 645 -52.24 28.48 40.25
CA GLN A 645 -53.55 28.91 39.71
C GLN A 645 -53.56 29.03 38.17
N SER A 646 -52.45 28.69 37.50
CA SER A 646 -52.32 28.67 36.04
C SER A 646 -51.98 27.27 35.53
N ALA A 647 -51.88 27.09 34.22
CA ALA A 647 -51.38 25.86 33.59
C ALA A 647 -50.18 26.18 32.68
N LEU A 648 -49.11 25.39 32.78
CA LEU A 648 -47.99 25.43 31.86
C LEU A 648 -48.33 24.66 30.60
N ILE A 649 -48.19 25.29 29.44
CA ILE A 649 -48.41 24.69 28.12
C ILE A 649 -47.18 24.89 27.23
N TYR A 650 -46.95 23.97 26.30
CA TYR A 650 -45.87 24.09 25.32
C TYR A 650 -46.44 24.43 23.94
N ARG A 651 -46.21 25.67 23.50
CA ARG A 651 -46.65 26.17 22.19
C ARG A 651 -45.54 26.99 21.53
N ASN A 652 -45.48 26.93 20.20
CA ASN A 652 -44.48 27.65 19.39
C ASN A 652 -43.02 27.44 19.87
N GLY A 653 -42.72 26.25 20.36
CA GLY A 653 -41.37 25.86 20.78
C GLY A 653 -40.91 26.38 22.15
N ARG A 654 -41.80 26.97 22.97
CA ARG A 654 -41.50 27.49 24.32
C ARG A 654 -42.56 27.10 25.35
N LEU A 655 -42.14 26.96 26.62
CA LEU A 655 -43.05 26.75 27.74
C LEU A 655 -43.65 28.08 28.19
N GLN A 656 -44.97 28.14 28.30
CA GLN A 656 -45.73 29.36 28.61
C GLN A 656 -46.76 29.07 29.70
N GLU A 657 -47.02 30.03 30.57
CA GLU A 657 -48.11 29.95 31.55
C GLU A 657 -49.40 30.51 30.94
N LYS A 658 -50.47 29.70 30.99
CA LYS A 658 -51.82 30.10 30.64
C LYS A 658 -52.61 30.28 31.94
N GLN A 659 -53.00 31.52 32.25
CA GLN A 659 -53.93 31.77 33.36
C GLN A 659 -55.35 31.37 32.95
N ASN A 660 -56.09 30.78 33.90
CA ASN A 660 -57.50 30.47 33.69
C ASN A 660 -58.30 31.77 33.84
N GLU A 661 -58.83 32.31 32.75
CA GLU A 661 -59.89 33.31 32.83
C GLU A 661 -61.23 32.61 33.10
N PRO A 662 -62.02 33.03 34.11
CA PRO A 662 -63.26 32.35 34.52
C PRO A 662 -64.35 32.24 33.44
N ILE A 663 -64.20 32.95 32.31
CA ILE A 663 -65.15 32.95 31.19
C ILE A 663 -65.05 31.69 30.31
N GLN A 664 -64.00 30.86 30.46
CA GLN A 664 -63.79 29.67 29.61
C GLN A 664 -64.29 28.35 30.22
N GLU A 665 -65.02 28.38 31.35
CA GLU A 665 -65.61 27.19 32.01
C GLU A 665 -67.15 27.11 31.91
N LEU A 666 -67.78 27.76 30.91
CA LEU A 666 -69.21 27.54 30.61
C LEU A 666 -69.38 26.56 29.45
N TRP A 667 -69.88 25.35 29.77
CA TRP A 667 -70.40 24.39 28.78
C TRP A 667 -71.82 24.79 28.37
N PRO A 668 -72.23 24.57 27.09
CA PRO A 668 -73.49 25.04 26.50
C PRO A 668 -74.69 24.19 26.97
N GLY A 669 -74.87 24.13 28.28
CA GLY A 669 -76.03 23.56 28.95
C GLY A 669 -76.52 24.43 30.10
N TRP A 670 -75.83 25.52 30.44
CA TRP A 670 -76.27 26.51 31.43
C TRP A 670 -75.96 27.92 30.91
N LEU A 671 -76.90 28.39 30.07
CA LEU A 671 -77.13 29.74 29.51
C LEU A 671 -76.15 30.28 28.46
#